data_AF-A0A354U5V5-F1
#
_entry.id   AF-A0A354U5V5-F1
#
_cell.length_a   1.000
_cell.length_b   1.000
_cell.length_c   1.000
_cell.angle_alpha   90.00
_cell.angle_beta   90.00
_cell.angle_gamma   90.00
#
_symmetry.space_group_name_H-M   'P 1'
#
loop_
_entity.id
_entity.type
_entity.pdbx_description
1 polymer ?
#
loop_
_entity_poly.entity_id
_entity_poly.type
_entity_poly.pdbx_seq_one_letter_code
_entity_poly.pdbx_strand_id
1 'polypeptide(L)'
;MNLKRILGLALLFGVCWMQAEDIALPQKGSRKSWSPNVKDVTVLEDGAVRIDVSKEVALKNKGGNGIFLGISLKKYAGTEILVSAEIKQENVFQLPGAAYSGRKFMAIYKEDGKTQYPEAPVKYGTADWEKTEFRFKVPAHGWVTLFVGVQGATGTVYVRNLKIEQLNVSADFSKSANMGFADAKEKDGIGGWTDQGPENDGAGFDFKKGIYANVPFRIVNPEENGGKSVLVFQSVNFPAGISTAAIPAAAENMKYLYLLHTAGWAEAKGVAAGSVTVKGTSGEQKIEVLFGRDLADQWNPSELPNGLVGAVWNNRAGGSNGLYVSRFPLKDGLGKIQELVFEKGGSNAVWIVAGATLAKQNYPHPLKKNFVIRAGERFQPLKRPATPQIIPGSALDFSELADGKIERVIINKDGRLARINAPEVPFRFFGAEVSTSTQKLFVGQDDGKGKLMAQAFWSSKEDVSALVREVKRHGCNMMRLHGTGIVSVKNGKAILNPEKIDLFDWCVAECRKAGIYIQIDTIDSTGLSGAPNPWAKGVAEFNAKFRILFNEGIRRDFKTAMKTLLEHVNPYTGTTLRDDPVLAVINCFNEQEFAFIWEHPWDEALPEWRKFTGNPSEPLFTRKEWNTKNEKGRKINEFITMKWREILAWYRKTLRDEIGYKGLLTLWEMTGSMHYNNLRNDLECVMAHAYHAHTTENCTALAQGSDVEAGCKQLRTLLDMRVAGRPFMVNEYASVFWNRYRYEEAFAMGAYAGFQGIDMLSRHGSPLSIKNGGLMFPWTMFHDPVTKASFVQSALLYGRRDVQEGGRGVRLAFSEEGIAENRIWPDAVNGAQSRLALIVKYGLERVNDSSRKPENGDLRIPLAGGSSVVENTQGFAYSVESKDGQTLADWIALLKKSGLISSGNRSDGAYVFESSTGEL
;
A
#
# COMPACT_ATOMS: atom_id res chain seq x y z
N MET A 1 71.54 18.31 -29.32
CA MET A 1 72.25 17.38 -28.40
C MET A 1 72.08 17.92 -26.98
N ASN A 2 71.72 17.16 -25.94
CA ASN A 2 71.25 15.77 -25.78
C ASN A 2 70.23 15.79 -24.61
N LEU A 3 69.03 15.22 -24.67
CA LEU A 3 68.73 13.78 -24.78
C LEU A 3 69.60 12.89 -23.87
N LYS A 4 69.45 13.00 -22.53
CA LYS A 4 69.79 11.97 -21.51
C LYS A 4 69.50 12.42 -20.06
N ARG A 5 68.23 12.71 -19.69
CA ARG A 5 67.84 12.83 -18.26
C ARG A 5 66.35 12.69 -17.90
N ILE A 6 65.52 12.16 -18.80
CA ILE A 6 64.14 11.73 -18.50
C ILE A 6 64.03 10.24 -18.84
N LEU A 7 64.51 9.39 -17.93
CA LEU A 7 64.33 7.93 -17.94
C LEU A 7 64.66 7.40 -16.55
N GLY A 8 63.72 7.64 -15.63
CA GLY A 8 63.66 7.10 -14.27
C GLY A 8 62.23 6.68 -13.98
N LEU A 9 61.68 5.83 -14.86
CA LEU A 9 60.28 5.43 -14.85
C LEU A 9 60.18 3.90 -15.01
N ALA A 10 59.17 3.32 -14.38
CA ALA A 10 58.70 1.93 -14.56
C ALA A 10 59.69 0.79 -14.22
N LEU A 11 59.83 0.50 -12.92
CA LEU A 11 60.08 -0.86 -12.42
C LEU A 11 59.19 -1.07 -11.17
N LEU A 12 58.62 -2.27 -11.02
CA LEU A 12 57.71 -2.69 -9.93
C LEU A 12 56.28 -2.14 -9.90
N PHE A 13 55.53 -2.28 -11.00
CA PHE A 13 54.13 -2.73 -10.93
C PHE A 13 53.78 -3.56 -12.17
N GLY A 14 53.71 -4.88 -12.00
CA GLY A 14 53.27 -5.80 -13.06
C GLY A 14 51.76 -5.68 -13.27
N VAL A 15 51.33 -4.88 -14.23
CA VAL A 15 49.93 -4.79 -14.65
C VAL A 15 49.61 -5.99 -15.54
N CYS A 16 49.03 -7.03 -14.96
CA CYS A 16 48.43 -8.12 -15.75
C CYS A 16 47.15 -7.61 -16.43
N TRP A 17 47.14 -7.73 -17.76
CA TRP A 17 46.05 -7.39 -18.67
C TRP A 17 44.78 -8.19 -18.32
N MET A 18 43.61 -7.53 -18.25
CA MET A 18 42.36 -8.16 -17.79
C MET A 18 41.38 -8.49 -18.93
N GLN A 19 41.60 -9.64 -19.56
CA GLN A 19 40.55 -10.38 -20.27
C GLN A 19 39.95 -11.46 -19.35
N ALA A 20 39.08 -12.32 -19.89
CA ALA A 20 38.64 -13.53 -19.20
C ALA A 20 39.87 -14.37 -18.78
N GLU A 21 39.91 -14.83 -17.54
CA GLU A 21 41.02 -15.64 -17.04
C GLU A 21 40.74 -17.12 -17.33
N ASP A 22 41.45 -17.67 -18.31
CA ASP A 22 41.46 -19.11 -18.58
C ASP A 22 42.08 -19.87 -17.40
N ILE A 23 41.28 -20.71 -16.75
CA ILE A 23 41.74 -21.59 -15.67
C ILE A 23 42.19 -22.91 -16.30
N ALA A 24 43.50 -23.12 -16.31
CA ALA A 24 44.09 -24.34 -16.83
C ALA A 24 43.51 -25.59 -16.14
N LEU A 25 42.80 -26.40 -16.92
CA LEU A 25 42.35 -27.75 -16.56
C LEU A 25 43.55 -28.72 -16.50
N PRO A 26 43.39 -29.90 -15.86
CA PRO A 26 44.42 -30.95 -15.86
C PRO A 26 45.02 -31.22 -17.24
N GLN A 27 46.35 -31.15 -17.37
CA GLN A 27 47.09 -31.42 -18.61
C GLN A 27 47.85 -32.75 -18.54
N LYS A 28 48.13 -33.35 -19.71
CA LYS A 28 48.84 -34.63 -19.84
C LYS A 28 50.28 -34.48 -19.29
N GLY A 29 50.53 -35.06 -18.12
CA GLY A 29 51.82 -35.01 -17.43
C GLY A 29 51.93 -34.01 -16.27
N SER A 30 50.96 -33.11 -16.06
CA SER A 30 51.01 -32.08 -15.00
C SER A 30 49.76 -32.06 -14.10
N ARG A 31 49.47 -33.19 -13.44
CA ARG A 31 48.43 -33.31 -12.38
C ARG A 31 48.70 -32.48 -11.09
N LYS A 32 49.57 -31.47 -11.12
CA LYS A 32 50.11 -30.81 -9.90
C LYS A 32 49.21 -29.72 -9.27
N SER A 33 48.15 -29.26 -9.93
CA SER A 33 47.25 -28.20 -9.43
C SER A 33 45.85 -28.68 -9.04
N TRP A 34 45.28 -29.62 -9.79
CA TRP A 34 43.96 -30.19 -9.52
C TRP A 34 44.06 -31.49 -8.72
N SER A 35 43.22 -31.63 -7.69
CA SER A 35 43.12 -32.82 -6.85
C SER A 35 41.91 -33.66 -7.27
N PRO A 36 42.09 -34.75 -8.03
CA PRO A 36 41.01 -35.69 -8.30
C PRO A 36 40.79 -36.61 -7.08
N ASN A 37 39.53 -36.89 -6.72
CA ASN A 37 39.19 -37.95 -5.76
C ASN A 37 38.63 -39.22 -6.43
N VAL A 38 38.58 -39.25 -7.76
CA VAL A 38 38.29 -40.42 -8.59
C VAL A 38 39.52 -40.79 -9.41
N LYS A 39 39.70 -42.09 -9.70
CA LYS A 39 40.90 -42.56 -10.44
C LYS A 39 40.82 -42.26 -11.93
N ASP A 40 39.62 -42.31 -12.48
CA ASP A 40 39.33 -42.30 -13.91
C ASP A 40 39.13 -40.87 -14.41
N VAL A 41 40.24 -40.10 -14.39
CA VAL A 41 40.34 -38.75 -14.95
C VAL A 41 41.33 -38.74 -16.11
N THR A 42 40.82 -38.52 -17.31
CA THR A 42 41.54 -38.61 -18.59
C THR A 42 41.52 -37.28 -19.32
N VAL A 43 42.67 -36.84 -19.82
CA VAL A 43 42.77 -35.66 -20.70
C VAL A 43 42.70 -36.15 -22.15
N LEU A 44 41.76 -35.61 -22.91
CA LEU A 44 41.51 -35.94 -24.32
C LEU A 44 42.37 -35.09 -25.25
N GLU A 45 42.42 -35.46 -26.54
CA GLU A 45 43.26 -34.77 -27.55
C GLU A 45 42.80 -33.34 -27.85
N ASP A 46 41.51 -33.02 -27.67
CA ASP A 46 40.97 -31.65 -27.77
C ASP A 46 41.19 -30.81 -26.49
N GLY A 47 41.94 -31.34 -25.52
CA GLY A 47 42.20 -30.69 -24.23
C GLY A 47 41.05 -30.80 -23.23
N ALA A 48 39.94 -31.48 -23.56
CA ALA A 48 38.88 -31.75 -22.61
C ALA A 48 39.31 -32.74 -21.52
N VAL A 49 38.76 -32.57 -20.32
CA VAL A 49 38.97 -33.49 -19.20
C VAL A 49 37.71 -34.32 -18.99
N ARG A 50 37.83 -35.62 -19.26
CA ARG A 50 36.83 -36.66 -18.99
C ARG A 50 36.98 -37.15 -17.55
N ILE A 51 35.87 -37.23 -16.83
CA ILE A 51 35.75 -37.63 -15.43
C ILE A 51 34.69 -38.73 -15.37
N ASP A 52 35.10 -39.99 -15.18
CA ASP A 52 34.18 -41.11 -15.03
C ASP A 52 33.92 -41.41 -13.54
N VAL A 53 32.64 -41.58 -13.19
CA VAL A 53 32.22 -41.94 -11.83
C VAL A 53 31.33 -43.17 -11.86
N SER A 54 31.94 -44.32 -11.57
CA SER A 54 31.25 -45.61 -11.51
C SER A 54 30.29 -45.69 -10.32
N LYS A 55 29.37 -46.67 -10.38
CA LYS A 55 28.43 -46.96 -9.29
C LYS A 55 29.12 -47.30 -7.98
N GLU A 56 30.26 -48.00 -8.03
CA GLU A 56 31.04 -48.35 -6.84
C GLU A 56 31.66 -47.12 -6.18
N VAL A 57 32.22 -46.20 -6.98
CA VAL A 57 32.79 -44.93 -6.49
C VAL A 57 31.69 -44.07 -5.85
N ALA A 58 30.56 -43.89 -6.55
CA ALA A 58 29.44 -43.07 -6.08
C ALA A 58 28.74 -43.64 -4.82
N LEU A 59 28.70 -44.98 -4.66
CA LEU A 59 28.20 -45.62 -3.45
C LEU A 59 29.17 -45.48 -2.26
N LYS A 60 30.48 -45.49 -2.52
CA LYS A 60 31.52 -45.42 -1.48
C LYS A 60 31.76 -44.00 -0.95
N ASN A 61 31.56 -42.98 -1.78
CA ASN A 61 31.64 -41.57 -1.38
C ASN A 61 30.35 -40.81 -1.76
N LYS A 62 29.54 -40.46 -0.75
CA LYS A 62 28.31 -39.69 -0.91
C LYS A 62 28.52 -38.18 -1.16
N GLY A 63 29.76 -37.69 -1.04
CA GLY A 63 30.14 -36.32 -1.39
C GLY A 63 30.30 -36.12 -2.90
N GLY A 64 30.93 -35.01 -3.28
CA GLY A 64 31.34 -34.77 -4.66
C GLY A 64 32.43 -35.74 -5.11
N ASN A 65 32.27 -36.32 -6.30
CA ASN A 65 33.21 -37.21 -6.97
C ASN A 65 33.64 -36.57 -8.30
N GLY A 66 34.94 -36.27 -8.45
CA GLY A 66 35.49 -35.60 -9.62
C GLY A 66 36.82 -34.89 -9.36
N ILE A 67 36.97 -33.67 -9.87
CA ILE A 67 38.20 -32.86 -9.78
C ILE A 67 37.98 -31.57 -8.97
N PHE A 68 38.93 -31.25 -8.09
CA PHE A 68 38.90 -30.08 -7.22
C PHE A 68 40.12 -29.18 -7.45
N LEU A 69 39.93 -27.85 -7.48
CA LEU A 69 41.00 -26.85 -7.56
C LEU A 69 40.86 -25.83 -6.43
N GLY A 70 41.77 -25.85 -5.46
CA GLY A 70 41.95 -24.73 -4.53
C GLY A 70 42.68 -23.58 -5.22
N ILE A 71 42.06 -22.39 -5.26
CA ILE A 71 42.59 -21.22 -5.96
C ILE A 71 42.43 -19.94 -5.11
N SER A 72 43.44 -19.07 -5.18
CA SER A 72 43.36 -17.71 -4.62
C SER A 72 42.79 -16.76 -5.67
N LEU A 73 41.55 -16.34 -5.43
CA LEU A 73 40.84 -15.31 -6.17
C LEU A 73 40.92 -13.96 -5.44
N LYS A 74 41.98 -13.72 -4.65
CA LYS A 74 42.13 -12.52 -3.80
C LYS A 74 42.00 -11.19 -4.57
N LYS A 75 42.38 -11.17 -5.85
CA LYS A 75 42.20 -10.01 -6.77
C LYS A 75 40.74 -9.66 -7.09
N TYR A 76 39.82 -10.60 -6.86
CA TYR A 76 38.37 -10.43 -7.00
C TYR A 76 37.65 -10.36 -5.64
N ALA A 77 38.36 -10.33 -4.50
CA ALA A 77 37.74 -10.37 -3.19
C ALA A 77 36.68 -9.26 -3.01
N GLY A 78 35.47 -9.66 -2.63
CA GLY A 78 34.31 -8.78 -2.48
C GLY A 78 33.53 -8.47 -3.77
N THR A 79 34.00 -8.89 -4.95
CA THR A 79 33.31 -8.68 -6.24
C THR A 79 32.60 -9.94 -6.72
N GLU A 80 31.58 -9.78 -7.57
CA GLU A 80 30.91 -10.90 -8.23
C GLU A 80 31.65 -11.30 -9.51
N ILE A 81 31.92 -12.60 -9.64
CA ILE A 81 32.51 -13.20 -10.84
C ILE A 81 31.55 -14.20 -11.48
N LEU A 82 31.69 -14.37 -12.80
CA LEU A 82 31.16 -15.50 -13.54
C LEU A 82 32.24 -16.57 -13.62
N VAL A 83 31.87 -17.81 -13.32
CA VAL A 83 32.65 -19.00 -13.67
C VAL A 83 31.89 -19.71 -14.77
N SER A 84 32.55 -19.97 -15.91
CA SER A 84 31.93 -20.67 -17.03
C SER A 84 32.85 -21.72 -17.63
N ALA A 85 32.27 -22.76 -18.21
CA ALA A 85 32.99 -23.82 -18.92
C ALA A 85 32.08 -24.43 -19.99
N GLU A 86 32.66 -25.06 -21.00
CA GLU A 86 31.93 -26.03 -21.81
C GLU A 86 31.89 -27.36 -21.07
N ILE A 87 30.69 -27.94 -20.93
CA ILE A 87 30.47 -29.20 -20.24
C ILE A 87 29.58 -30.12 -21.09
N LYS A 88 30.01 -31.37 -21.26
CA LYS A 88 29.23 -32.49 -21.82
C LYS A 88 29.02 -33.54 -20.72
N GLN A 89 27.94 -34.32 -20.78
CA GLN A 89 27.68 -35.39 -19.82
C GLN A 89 27.07 -36.63 -20.47
N GLU A 90 27.43 -37.81 -19.96
CA GLU A 90 26.93 -39.10 -20.43
C GLU A 90 26.43 -39.93 -19.24
N ASN A 91 25.19 -40.43 -19.35
CA ASN A 91 24.58 -41.35 -18.38
C ASN A 91 24.61 -40.86 -16.92
N VAL A 92 24.40 -39.56 -16.68
CA VAL A 92 24.39 -38.99 -15.33
C VAL A 92 23.07 -39.28 -14.61
N PHE A 93 23.06 -40.31 -13.76
CA PHE A 93 21.84 -40.80 -13.10
C PHE A 93 21.94 -40.77 -11.57
N GLN A 94 20.86 -40.34 -10.92
CA GLN A 94 20.72 -40.26 -9.47
C GLN A 94 20.74 -41.66 -8.81
N LEU A 95 21.46 -41.78 -7.70
CA LEU A 95 21.39 -42.96 -6.84
C LEU A 95 20.10 -42.93 -5.98
N PRO A 96 19.47 -44.08 -5.70
CA PRO A 96 18.28 -44.14 -4.85
C PRO A 96 18.48 -43.45 -3.49
N GLY A 97 17.57 -42.54 -3.13
CA GLY A 97 17.61 -41.81 -1.86
C GLY A 97 18.73 -40.76 -1.72
N ALA A 98 19.48 -40.45 -2.78
CA ALA A 98 20.55 -39.45 -2.72
C ALA A 98 20.03 -38.01 -2.77
N ALA A 99 20.40 -37.21 -1.76
CA ALA A 99 20.21 -35.75 -1.77
C ALA A 99 21.33 -35.05 -2.55
N TYR A 100 21.06 -33.83 -3.04
CA TYR A 100 22.02 -32.98 -3.79
C TYR A 100 22.64 -33.67 -5.02
N SER A 101 21.87 -34.56 -5.65
CA SER A 101 22.33 -35.45 -6.72
C SER A 101 22.60 -34.73 -8.06
N GLY A 102 23.35 -35.38 -8.95
CA GLY A 102 23.48 -35.03 -10.37
C GLY A 102 24.86 -34.48 -10.76
N ARG A 103 24.95 -33.87 -11.96
CA ARG A 103 26.14 -33.14 -12.41
C ARG A 103 26.40 -31.95 -11.49
N LYS A 104 27.66 -31.76 -11.10
CA LYS A 104 28.15 -30.64 -10.30
C LYS A 104 29.20 -29.82 -11.03
N PHE A 105 28.99 -28.50 -11.03
CA PHE A 105 29.96 -27.49 -11.43
C PHE A 105 29.76 -26.28 -10.52
N MET A 106 30.69 -26.06 -9.58
CA MET A 106 30.44 -25.20 -8.43
C MET A 106 31.72 -24.63 -7.81
N ALA A 107 31.54 -23.62 -6.96
CA ALA A 107 32.55 -23.13 -6.04
C ALA A 107 32.19 -23.51 -4.59
N ILE A 108 33.21 -23.67 -3.76
CA ILE A 108 33.11 -24.05 -2.34
C ILE A 108 34.05 -23.15 -1.54
N TYR A 109 33.53 -22.45 -0.54
CA TYR A 109 34.31 -21.60 0.37
C TYR A 109 33.61 -21.44 1.73
N LYS A 110 34.32 -20.94 2.74
CA LYS A 110 33.72 -20.58 4.04
C LYS A 110 33.52 -19.07 4.15
N GLU A 111 32.39 -18.66 4.69
CA GLU A 111 32.04 -17.28 5.01
C GLU A 111 31.13 -17.31 6.26
N ASP A 112 31.42 -16.46 7.25
CA ASP A 112 30.72 -16.37 8.54
C ASP A 112 30.48 -17.72 9.25
N GLY A 113 31.52 -18.57 9.24
CA GLY A 113 31.50 -19.92 9.82
C GLY A 113 30.70 -20.97 9.03
N LYS A 114 29.98 -20.58 7.98
CA LYS A 114 29.19 -21.47 7.11
C LYS A 114 29.94 -21.78 5.83
N THR A 115 29.69 -22.95 5.24
CA THR A 115 30.22 -23.30 3.90
C THR A 115 29.20 -22.90 2.84
N GLN A 116 29.65 -22.15 1.84
CA GLN A 116 28.87 -21.73 0.68
C GLN A 116 29.11 -22.66 -0.50
N TYR A 117 28.05 -22.88 -1.30
CA TYR A 117 28.02 -23.85 -2.40
C TYR A 117 27.36 -23.30 -3.69
N PRO A 118 27.72 -22.10 -4.19
CA PRO A 118 27.15 -21.61 -5.45
C PRO A 118 27.52 -22.53 -6.62
N GLU A 119 26.50 -23.00 -7.32
CA GLU A 119 26.62 -23.99 -8.40
C GLU A 119 25.82 -23.62 -9.64
N ALA A 120 26.22 -24.18 -10.78
CA ALA A 120 25.44 -24.14 -12.00
C ALA A 120 24.22 -25.08 -11.93
N PRO A 121 23.16 -24.85 -12.74
CA PRO A 121 21.99 -25.72 -12.75
C PRO A 121 22.35 -27.22 -12.92
N VAL A 122 21.88 -28.00 -11.95
CA VAL A 122 22.02 -29.46 -11.91
C VAL A 122 21.31 -30.09 -13.11
N LYS A 123 21.96 -31.07 -13.74
CA LYS A 123 21.41 -31.87 -14.84
C LYS A 123 21.61 -33.37 -14.66
N TYR A 124 20.79 -34.13 -15.37
CA TYR A 124 20.71 -35.59 -15.38
C TYR A 124 20.63 -36.11 -16.83
N GLY A 125 20.87 -37.40 -17.02
CA GLY A 125 20.90 -38.06 -18.32
C GLY A 125 22.15 -37.76 -19.13
N THR A 126 22.02 -37.87 -20.46
CA THR A 126 23.08 -37.57 -21.43
C THR A 126 22.77 -36.25 -22.12
N ALA A 127 23.76 -35.37 -22.24
CA ALA A 127 23.68 -34.10 -22.95
C ALA A 127 25.01 -33.79 -23.61
N ASP A 128 24.98 -33.28 -24.84
CA ASP A 128 26.19 -32.87 -25.57
C ASP A 128 26.80 -31.58 -24.99
N TRP A 129 27.91 -31.12 -25.57
CA TRP A 129 28.63 -29.92 -25.15
C TRP A 129 27.73 -28.68 -25.06
N GLU A 130 27.64 -28.10 -23.86
CA GLU A 130 26.97 -26.82 -23.62
C GLU A 130 27.84 -25.86 -22.81
N LYS A 131 27.72 -24.56 -23.08
CA LYS A 131 28.26 -23.55 -22.16
C LYS A 131 27.43 -23.59 -20.86
N THR A 132 28.08 -23.97 -19.77
CA THR A 132 27.52 -23.96 -18.42
C THR A 132 28.19 -22.86 -17.61
N GLU A 133 27.44 -22.11 -16.81
CA GLU A 133 27.97 -21.01 -16.00
C GLU A 133 27.25 -20.84 -14.66
N PHE A 134 27.94 -20.27 -13.68
CA PHE A 134 27.38 -19.84 -12.39
C PHE A 134 28.10 -18.59 -11.88
N ARG A 135 27.49 -17.89 -10.92
CA ARG A 135 27.99 -16.63 -10.36
C ARG A 135 28.12 -16.73 -8.85
N PHE A 136 29.11 -16.03 -8.29
CA PHE A 136 29.20 -15.81 -6.86
C PHE A 136 30.05 -14.59 -6.53
N LYS A 137 29.81 -14.02 -5.34
CA LYS A 137 30.68 -13.01 -4.73
C LYS A 137 31.89 -13.71 -4.11
N VAL A 138 33.10 -13.34 -4.50
CA VAL A 138 34.32 -13.93 -3.92
C VAL A 138 34.47 -13.46 -2.47
N PRO A 139 34.70 -14.36 -1.49
CA PRO A 139 34.78 -13.99 -0.08
C PRO A 139 35.97 -13.07 0.19
N ALA A 140 35.92 -12.29 1.28
CA ALA A 140 36.95 -11.29 1.60
C ALA A 140 38.38 -11.88 1.74
N HIS A 141 38.50 -13.14 2.18
CA HIS A 141 39.79 -13.85 2.25
C HIS A 141 40.30 -14.32 0.88
N GLY A 142 39.42 -14.45 -0.11
CA GLY A 142 39.75 -14.76 -1.50
C GLY A 142 40.03 -16.23 -1.83
N TRP A 143 40.00 -17.15 -0.87
CA TRP A 143 40.30 -18.56 -1.12
C TRP A 143 39.03 -19.35 -1.47
N VAL A 144 39.05 -20.07 -2.60
CA VAL A 144 37.90 -20.80 -3.12
C VAL A 144 38.36 -22.16 -3.64
N THR A 145 37.50 -23.19 -3.52
CA THR A 145 37.68 -24.46 -4.23
C THR A 145 36.66 -24.59 -5.36
N LEU A 146 37.11 -24.69 -6.61
CA LEU A 146 36.25 -25.07 -7.73
C LEU A 146 36.12 -26.60 -7.78
N PHE A 147 34.92 -27.09 -8.09
CA PHE A 147 34.63 -28.53 -8.24
C PHE A 147 33.87 -28.79 -9.54
N VAL A 148 34.31 -29.82 -10.28
CA VAL A 148 33.61 -30.39 -11.45
C VAL A 148 33.50 -31.90 -11.28
N GLY A 149 32.31 -32.46 -11.48
CA GLY A 149 32.07 -33.90 -11.41
C GLY A 149 30.61 -34.25 -11.20
N VAL A 150 30.33 -35.25 -10.37
CA VAL A 150 28.97 -35.63 -9.94
C VAL A 150 28.91 -35.79 -8.42
N GLN A 151 27.71 -35.61 -7.85
CA GLN A 151 27.41 -35.92 -6.45
C GLN A 151 26.15 -36.78 -6.40
N GLY A 152 26.06 -37.75 -5.49
CA GLY A 152 24.87 -38.59 -5.32
C GLY A 152 24.43 -39.37 -6.58
N ALA A 153 25.28 -39.45 -7.59
CA ALA A 153 24.97 -39.91 -8.94
C ALA A 153 26.17 -40.65 -9.56
N THR A 154 25.89 -41.46 -10.58
CA THR A 154 26.88 -42.11 -11.45
C THR A 154 26.91 -41.44 -12.81
N GLY A 155 27.97 -41.63 -13.59
CA GLY A 155 28.04 -41.20 -15.00
C GLY A 155 29.38 -40.57 -15.35
N THR A 156 29.46 -40.00 -16.53
CA THR A 156 30.68 -39.36 -17.05
C THR A 156 30.42 -37.87 -17.31
N VAL A 157 31.36 -37.01 -16.89
CA VAL A 157 31.32 -35.57 -17.14
C VAL A 157 32.61 -35.17 -17.88
N TYR A 158 32.46 -34.35 -18.91
CA TYR A 158 33.55 -33.82 -19.71
C TYR A 158 33.57 -32.30 -19.54
N VAL A 159 34.73 -31.70 -19.31
CA VAL A 159 34.86 -30.24 -19.15
C VAL A 159 36.01 -29.67 -19.98
N ARG A 160 35.79 -28.52 -20.62
CA ARG A 160 36.82 -27.71 -21.30
C ARG A 160 36.50 -26.22 -21.21
N ASN A 161 37.44 -25.36 -21.63
CA ASN A 161 37.25 -23.91 -21.72
C ASN A 161 36.79 -23.24 -20.40
N LEU A 162 37.33 -23.67 -19.25
CA LEU A 162 37.01 -23.12 -17.94
C LEU A 162 37.58 -21.70 -17.77
N LYS A 163 36.72 -20.73 -17.49
CA LYS A 163 37.02 -19.30 -17.42
C LYS A 163 36.45 -18.65 -16.17
N ILE A 164 37.19 -17.67 -15.64
CA ILE A 164 36.69 -16.70 -14.65
C ILE A 164 36.61 -15.31 -15.28
N GLU A 165 35.45 -14.68 -15.16
CA GLU A 165 35.20 -13.33 -15.69
C GLU A 165 34.64 -12.41 -14.62
N GLN A 166 35.33 -11.30 -14.37
CA GLN A 166 34.75 -10.19 -13.62
C GLN A 166 33.73 -9.47 -14.51
N LEU A 167 32.45 -9.63 -14.17
CA LEU A 167 31.33 -9.03 -14.91
C LEU A 167 31.01 -7.60 -14.47
N ASN A 168 31.30 -7.27 -13.20
CA ASN A 168 30.97 -6.00 -12.58
C ASN A 168 31.96 -5.57 -11.49
N VAL A 169 31.90 -4.29 -11.15
CA VAL A 169 32.59 -3.66 -10.02
C VAL A 169 31.57 -2.74 -9.33
N SER A 170 31.10 -3.12 -8.15
CA SER A 170 30.34 -2.20 -7.30
C SER A 170 31.28 -1.24 -6.57
N ALA A 171 30.87 0.03 -6.53
CA ALA A 171 31.59 1.11 -5.87
C ALA A 171 31.56 0.94 -4.35
N ASP A 172 32.64 1.33 -3.67
CA ASP A 172 32.75 1.28 -2.21
C ASP A 172 32.51 2.67 -1.60
N PHE A 173 31.32 2.89 -1.04
CA PHE A 173 30.97 4.17 -0.44
C PHE A 173 31.46 4.33 1.01
N SER A 174 32.07 3.32 1.64
CA SER A 174 32.38 3.35 3.08
C SER A 174 33.13 4.61 3.55
N LYS A 175 34.12 5.06 2.77
CA LYS A 175 34.94 6.26 3.06
C LYS A 175 34.26 7.60 2.74
N SER A 176 33.17 7.60 1.98
CA SER A 176 32.55 8.81 1.43
C SER A 176 31.08 8.99 1.82
N ALA A 177 30.44 7.94 2.37
CA ALA A 177 29.08 7.99 2.91
C ALA A 177 29.01 9.02 4.04
N ASN A 178 28.06 9.97 3.93
CA ASN A 178 27.89 11.02 4.92
C ASN A 178 26.72 10.76 5.89
N MET A 179 25.69 10.00 5.46
CA MET A 179 24.45 9.78 6.23
C MET A 179 24.04 8.30 6.29
N GLY A 180 23.21 7.97 7.28
CA GLY A 180 22.59 6.65 7.45
C GLY A 180 21.23 6.51 6.75
N PHE A 181 20.63 5.33 6.90
CA PHE A 181 19.28 5.03 6.40
C PHE A 181 18.17 5.57 7.32
N ALA A 182 18.31 5.37 8.63
CA ALA A 182 17.35 5.87 9.59
C ALA A 182 17.55 7.36 9.86
N ASP A 183 16.45 8.04 10.15
CA ASP A 183 16.39 9.45 10.55
C ASP A 183 15.46 9.51 11.76
N ALA A 184 15.99 9.92 12.92
CA ALA A 184 15.25 9.88 14.18
C ALA A 184 14.47 11.19 14.44
N LYS A 185 14.75 12.27 13.72
CA LYS A 185 14.20 13.60 14.04
C LYS A 185 14.23 14.53 12.83
N GLU A 186 13.04 14.92 12.38
CA GLU A 186 12.86 15.84 11.26
C GLU A 186 13.52 17.22 11.49
N LYS A 187 14.16 17.74 10.43
CA LYS A 187 14.72 19.10 10.32
C LYS A 187 15.72 19.46 11.42
N ASP A 188 16.47 18.49 11.95
CA ASP A 188 17.49 18.76 12.96
C ASP A 188 18.89 19.00 12.35
N GLY A 189 19.10 18.62 11.08
CA GLY A 189 20.36 18.78 10.36
C GLY A 189 21.51 17.90 10.87
N ILE A 190 21.26 17.02 11.84
CA ILE A 190 22.23 16.08 12.44
C ILE A 190 22.18 14.74 11.69
N GLY A 191 21.01 14.37 11.14
CA GLY A 191 20.93 13.71 9.84
C GLY A 191 20.31 12.31 9.76
N GLY A 192 20.29 11.81 8.52
CA GLY A 192 19.63 10.56 8.12
C GLY A 192 18.87 10.78 6.82
N TRP A 193 19.10 9.94 5.80
CA TRP A 193 18.38 9.88 4.51
C TRP A 193 17.99 11.22 3.84
N THR A 194 16.92 11.90 4.30
CA THR A 194 16.38 13.17 3.78
C THR A 194 16.15 14.28 4.82
N ASP A 195 16.48 14.10 6.10
CA ASP A 195 16.13 15.03 7.21
C ASP A 195 14.60 15.27 7.34
N GLN A 196 13.84 14.22 7.06
CA GLN A 196 12.36 14.18 7.10
C GLN A 196 11.82 13.48 8.35
N GLY A 197 12.68 13.06 9.27
CA GLY A 197 12.34 12.27 10.45
C GLY A 197 11.92 10.83 10.11
N PRO A 198 11.52 10.07 11.15
CA PRO A 198 11.25 8.64 11.01
C PRO A 198 10.01 8.36 10.17
N GLU A 199 9.17 9.36 9.92
CA GLU A 199 7.99 9.22 9.07
C GLU A 199 8.33 8.95 7.60
N ASN A 200 9.51 9.39 7.12
CA ASN A 200 9.88 9.26 5.72
C ASN A 200 11.37 8.97 5.47
N ASP A 201 11.95 8.13 6.32
CA ASP A 201 13.34 7.71 6.24
C ASP A 201 13.56 6.46 5.36
N GLY A 202 14.81 6.00 5.32
CA GLY A 202 15.26 4.78 4.69
C GLY A 202 15.31 3.56 5.62
N ALA A 203 14.85 3.62 6.88
CA ALA A 203 15.05 2.55 7.87
C ALA A 203 14.42 1.21 7.46
N GLY A 204 13.36 1.23 6.66
CA GLY A 204 12.72 0.04 6.09
C GLY A 204 13.47 -0.59 4.90
N PHE A 205 14.56 0.01 4.42
CA PHE A 205 15.33 -0.51 3.29
C PHE A 205 16.13 -1.77 3.67
N ASP A 206 15.74 -2.92 3.09
CA ASP A 206 16.50 -4.17 3.15
C ASP A 206 17.81 -4.07 2.35
N PHE A 207 18.80 -3.41 2.94
CA PHE A 207 20.14 -3.21 2.35
C PHE A 207 20.94 -4.53 2.23
N LYS A 208 20.56 -5.58 2.96
CA LYS A 208 21.26 -6.87 3.02
C LYS A 208 20.97 -7.75 1.80
N LYS A 209 19.93 -7.45 1.02
CA LYS A 209 19.55 -8.14 -0.21
C LYS A 209 20.63 -8.16 -1.31
N GLY A 210 21.44 -7.10 -1.41
CA GLY A 210 22.58 -6.98 -2.34
C GLY A 210 22.26 -6.92 -3.84
N ILE A 211 21.06 -7.31 -4.27
CA ILE A 211 20.61 -7.26 -5.68
C ILE A 211 19.27 -6.53 -5.77
N TYR A 212 19.22 -5.47 -6.58
CA TYR A 212 18.07 -4.59 -6.76
C TYR A 212 17.76 -4.45 -8.26
N ALA A 213 16.52 -4.69 -8.66
CA ALA A 213 16.11 -4.79 -10.07
C ALA A 213 17.06 -5.66 -10.95
N ASN A 214 17.48 -6.82 -10.44
CA ASN A 214 18.48 -7.74 -11.03
C ASN A 214 19.93 -7.21 -11.13
N VAL A 215 20.22 -6.00 -10.69
CA VAL A 215 21.57 -5.42 -10.68
C VAL A 215 22.21 -5.66 -9.29
N PRO A 216 23.43 -6.22 -9.22
CA PRO A 216 24.16 -6.33 -7.96
C PRO A 216 24.72 -4.97 -7.53
N PHE A 217 24.66 -4.68 -6.24
CA PHE A 217 25.24 -3.49 -5.62
C PHE A 217 25.93 -3.85 -4.31
N ARG A 218 27.04 -3.17 -4.02
CA ARG A 218 27.62 -3.15 -2.67
C ARG A 218 26.99 -2.00 -1.89
N ILE A 219 26.17 -2.34 -0.91
CA ILE A 219 25.61 -1.38 0.03
C ILE A 219 26.44 -1.43 1.32
N VAL A 220 26.71 -0.28 1.92
CA VAL A 220 27.51 -0.17 3.14
C VAL A 220 26.62 -0.49 4.35
N ASN A 221 27.03 -1.44 5.19
CA ASN A 221 26.33 -1.75 6.44
C ASN A 221 26.52 -0.58 7.43
N PRO A 222 25.45 0.09 7.91
CA PRO A 222 25.58 1.20 8.85
C PRO A 222 26.22 0.76 10.17
N GLU A 223 25.97 -0.47 10.62
CA GLU A 223 26.53 -1.04 11.86
C GLU A 223 28.07 -1.12 11.80
N GLU A 224 28.64 -1.33 10.62
CA GLU A 224 30.09 -1.47 10.39
C GLU A 224 30.78 -0.14 10.03
N ASN A 225 30.02 0.93 9.78
CA ASN A 225 30.54 2.18 9.23
C ASN A 225 30.03 3.43 10.00
N GLY A 226 29.91 3.31 11.33
CA GLY A 226 29.56 4.42 12.22
C GLY A 226 28.19 5.05 11.94
N GLY A 227 27.23 4.24 11.53
CA GLY A 227 25.87 4.64 11.15
C GLY A 227 25.72 5.12 9.70
N LYS A 228 26.81 5.29 8.93
CA LYS A 228 26.78 5.92 7.60
C LYS A 228 26.79 4.90 6.47
N SER A 229 25.87 5.05 5.51
CA SER A 229 25.69 4.11 4.40
C SER A 229 25.50 4.74 3.02
N VAL A 230 25.05 5.99 2.95
CA VAL A 230 24.61 6.64 1.70
C VAL A 230 25.32 7.97 1.44
N LEU A 231 25.32 8.38 0.17
CA LEU A 231 25.68 9.73 -0.26
C LEU A 231 24.40 10.58 -0.32
N VAL A 232 24.30 11.62 0.51
CA VAL A 232 23.17 12.56 0.53
C VAL A 232 23.68 13.95 0.17
N PHE A 233 23.20 14.47 -0.96
CA PHE A 233 23.69 15.71 -1.55
C PHE A 233 22.99 16.96 -1.00
N GLN A 234 23.73 18.06 -0.95
CA GLN A 234 23.26 19.34 -0.44
C GLN A 234 22.11 19.91 -1.26
N SER A 235 21.05 20.34 -0.57
CA SER A 235 19.93 21.07 -1.17
C SER A 235 19.37 22.13 -0.20
N VAL A 236 18.35 22.89 -0.62
CA VAL A 236 17.63 23.82 0.26
C VAL A 236 16.95 23.08 1.43
N ASN A 237 16.48 21.86 1.19
CA ASN A 237 15.84 21.02 2.20
C ASN A 237 16.84 20.24 3.08
N PHE A 238 18.11 20.13 2.65
CA PHE A 238 19.18 19.55 3.47
C PHE A 238 20.53 20.28 3.27
N PRO A 239 20.75 21.43 3.94
CA PRO A 239 21.96 22.24 3.78
C PRO A 239 23.26 21.55 4.25
N ALA A 240 23.15 20.54 5.12
CA ALA A 240 24.27 19.75 5.64
C ALA A 240 24.74 18.60 4.72
N GLY A 241 24.09 18.41 3.57
CA GLY A 241 24.50 17.44 2.57
C GLY A 241 25.86 17.75 1.92
N ILE A 242 26.45 16.76 1.25
CA ILE A 242 27.71 16.94 0.51
C ILE A 242 27.48 17.60 -0.86
N SER A 243 28.45 18.37 -1.34
CA SER A 243 28.41 18.94 -2.70
C SER A 243 28.97 17.98 -3.76
N THR A 244 29.97 17.17 -3.39
CA THR A 244 30.60 16.16 -4.24
C THR A 244 31.10 14.97 -3.43
N ALA A 245 31.20 13.80 -4.08
CA ALA A 245 31.93 12.64 -3.57
C ALA A 245 32.70 11.96 -4.70
N ALA A 246 34.00 11.78 -4.51
CA ALA A 246 34.85 10.97 -5.38
C ALA A 246 34.94 9.54 -4.83
N ILE A 247 34.63 8.55 -5.64
CA ILE A 247 34.67 7.13 -5.29
C ILE A 247 35.70 6.42 -6.18
N PRO A 248 36.81 5.90 -5.61
CA PRO A 248 37.80 5.15 -6.37
C PRO A 248 37.19 3.91 -7.02
N ALA A 249 37.56 3.67 -8.27
CA ALA A 249 37.17 2.51 -9.07
C ALA A 249 38.42 1.85 -9.67
N ALA A 250 38.32 0.55 -9.94
CA ALA A 250 39.35 -0.20 -10.65
C ALA A 250 38.68 -1.16 -11.62
N ALA A 251 38.14 -0.62 -12.72
CA ALA A 251 37.29 -1.36 -13.64
C ALA A 251 37.72 -1.15 -15.09
N GLU A 252 37.77 -2.22 -15.88
CA GLU A 252 38.23 -2.19 -17.27
C GLU A 252 37.16 -2.78 -18.20
N ASN A 253 37.03 -2.21 -19.40
CA ASN A 253 36.10 -2.65 -20.45
C ASN A 253 34.61 -2.69 -20.01
N MET A 254 34.22 -1.81 -19.10
CA MET A 254 32.84 -1.66 -18.62
C MET A 254 32.00 -0.85 -19.62
N LYS A 255 30.78 -1.30 -19.87
CA LYS A 255 29.86 -0.72 -20.87
C LYS A 255 28.72 0.07 -20.26
N TYR A 256 28.46 -0.12 -18.97
CA TYR A 256 27.34 0.49 -18.26
C TYR A 256 27.74 0.92 -16.85
N LEU A 257 27.22 2.06 -16.43
CA LEU A 257 27.09 2.46 -15.03
C LEU A 257 25.63 2.26 -14.60
N TYR A 258 25.43 1.65 -13.45
CA TYR A 258 24.15 1.54 -12.77
C TYR A 258 24.20 2.32 -11.46
N LEU A 259 23.12 3.04 -11.14
CA LEU A 259 22.96 3.73 -9.86
C LEU A 259 21.77 3.13 -9.09
N LEU A 260 21.92 2.95 -7.78
CA LEU A 260 20.83 2.74 -6.83
C LEU A 260 20.65 4.05 -6.06
N HIS A 261 19.58 4.78 -6.36
CA HIS A 261 19.45 6.20 -5.99
C HIS A 261 17.98 6.64 -5.91
N THR A 262 17.70 7.75 -5.23
CA THR A 262 16.37 8.34 -5.13
C THR A 262 16.48 9.82 -4.78
N ALA A 263 15.37 10.53 -4.62
CA ALA A 263 15.38 11.89 -4.08
C ALA A 263 14.19 12.17 -3.18
N GLY A 264 14.37 13.05 -2.18
CA GLY A 264 13.26 13.73 -1.52
C GLY A 264 12.97 15.07 -2.20
N TRP A 265 11.68 15.44 -2.29
CA TRP A 265 11.20 16.67 -2.94
C TRP A 265 11.61 16.76 -4.42
N ALA A 266 11.38 15.69 -5.19
CA ALA A 266 11.76 15.65 -6.59
C ALA A 266 11.08 16.74 -7.43
N GLU A 267 11.84 17.32 -8.37
CA GLU A 267 11.39 18.42 -9.21
C GLU A 267 10.73 17.96 -10.51
N ALA A 268 10.31 18.94 -11.32
CA ALA A 268 9.69 18.71 -12.62
C ALA A 268 10.58 17.87 -13.56
N LYS A 269 9.91 17.09 -14.42
CA LYS A 269 10.56 16.21 -15.40
C LYS A 269 11.61 16.97 -16.24
N GLY A 270 12.81 16.40 -16.31
CA GLY A 270 13.94 16.96 -17.06
C GLY A 270 14.91 17.80 -16.23
N VAL A 271 14.56 18.20 -15.00
CA VAL A 271 15.52 18.82 -14.07
C VAL A 271 16.55 17.78 -13.61
N ALA A 272 17.82 18.19 -13.49
CA ALA A 272 18.91 17.34 -13.01
C ALA A 272 18.96 17.30 -11.47
N ALA A 273 18.78 16.11 -10.89
CA ALA A 273 19.02 15.84 -9.47
C ALA A 273 20.52 15.98 -9.12
N GLY A 274 21.38 15.57 -10.06
CA GLY A 274 22.82 15.69 -9.99
C GLY A 274 23.50 15.05 -11.19
N SER A 275 24.79 14.77 -11.05
CA SER A 275 25.58 14.17 -12.13
C SER A 275 26.65 13.22 -11.62
N VAL A 276 27.09 12.32 -12.50
CA VAL A 276 28.23 11.44 -12.27
C VAL A 276 29.24 11.60 -13.40
N THR A 277 30.48 11.95 -13.06
CA THR A 277 31.61 11.98 -13.99
C THR A 277 32.42 10.71 -13.82
N VAL A 278 32.38 9.86 -14.85
CA VAL A 278 33.16 8.61 -14.94
C VAL A 278 34.53 8.96 -15.52
N LYS A 279 35.58 8.88 -14.71
CA LYS A 279 36.96 9.15 -15.14
C LYS A 279 37.70 7.85 -15.42
N GLY A 280 38.31 7.76 -16.60
CA GLY A 280 39.22 6.68 -16.95
C GLY A 280 40.57 7.19 -17.43
N THR A 281 41.52 6.26 -17.62
CA THR A 281 42.91 6.55 -18.04
C THR A 281 43.03 7.30 -19.37
N SER A 282 41.99 7.26 -20.20
CA SER A 282 42.03 7.74 -21.59
C SER A 282 40.97 8.80 -21.90
N GLY A 283 40.18 9.21 -20.90
CA GLY A 283 39.15 10.23 -21.03
C GLY A 283 38.10 10.15 -19.91
N GLU A 284 37.13 11.06 -19.94
CA GLU A 284 36.02 11.09 -18.99
C GLU A 284 34.66 11.26 -19.66
N GLN A 285 33.61 10.87 -18.95
CA GLN A 285 32.22 11.05 -19.37
C GLN A 285 31.40 11.57 -18.18
N LYS A 286 30.90 12.80 -18.31
CA LYS A 286 29.86 13.34 -17.42
C LYS A 286 28.48 12.85 -17.86
N ILE A 287 27.68 12.44 -16.88
CA ILE A 287 26.34 11.87 -17.04
C ILE A 287 25.39 12.65 -16.12
N GLU A 288 24.37 13.29 -16.69
CA GLU A 288 23.31 13.94 -15.90
C GLU A 288 22.22 12.94 -15.52
N VAL A 289 21.75 13.06 -14.27
CA VAL A 289 20.74 12.20 -13.65
C VAL A 289 19.44 12.99 -13.51
N LEU A 290 18.42 12.64 -14.29
CA LEU A 290 17.26 13.50 -14.57
C LEU A 290 15.95 12.98 -13.96
N PHE A 291 15.18 13.89 -13.38
CA PHE A 291 13.84 13.62 -12.87
C PHE A 291 12.86 13.23 -13.99
N GLY A 292 12.01 12.23 -13.71
CA GLY A 292 11.04 11.68 -14.66
C GLY A 292 11.67 10.90 -15.83
N ARG A 293 12.98 10.60 -15.76
CA ARG A 293 13.69 9.67 -16.63
C ARG A 293 14.38 8.57 -15.82
N ASP A 294 15.29 8.97 -14.93
CA ASP A 294 16.18 8.05 -14.19
C ASP A 294 15.72 7.80 -12.75
N LEU A 295 15.08 8.81 -12.14
CA LEU A 295 14.46 8.76 -10.82
C LEU A 295 13.26 9.73 -10.75
N ALA A 296 12.46 9.59 -9.70
CA ALA A 296 11.48 10.59 -9.26
C ALA A 296 11.63 10.76 -7.73
N ASP A 297 10.57 11.22 -7.06
CA ASP A 297 10.55 11.25 -5.60
C ASP A 297 10.62 9.81 -5.05
N GLN A 298 11.15 9.69 -3.83
CA GLN A 298 11.13 8.44 -3.08
C GLN A 298 9.70 7.99 -2.76
N TRP A 299 8.76 8.92 -2.58
CA TRP A 299 7.41 8.65 -2.15
C TRP A 299 6.54 8.02 -3.26
N ASN A 300 5.94 6.87 -2.97
CA ASN A 300 5.11 6.05 -3.86
C ASN A 300 5.77 5.81 -5.24
N PRO A 301 6.94 5.14 -5.27
CA PRO A 301 7.77 5.05 -6.46
C PRO A 301 7.09 4.23 -7.57
N SER A 302 7.10 4.77 -8.79
CA SER A 302 6.57 4.12 -10.00
C SER A 302 7.65 3.99 -11.07
N GLU A 303 7.55 3.00 -11.96
CA GLU A 303 8.55 2.79 -13.01
C GLU A 303 8.65 3.98 -13.99
N LEU A 304 9.88 4.31 -14.38
CA LEU A 304 10.23 5.39 -15.30
C LEU A 304 10.96 4.84 -16.54
N PRO A 305 11.12 5.64 -17.62
CA PRO A 305 11.75 5.19 -18.86
C PRO A 305 13.17 4.61 -18.71
N ASN A 306 13.94 5.06 -17.69
CA ASN A 306 15.25 4.50 -17.35
C ASN A 306 15.37 4.11 -15.85
N GLY A 307 14.53 4.65 -14.97
CA GLY A 307 14.49 4.31 -13.55
C GLY A 307 13.51 3.18 -13.22
N LEU A 308 14.02 1.98 -12.94
CA LEU A 308 13.22 0.89 -12.38
C LEU A 308 13.11 1.00 -10.87
N VAL A 309 12.00 0.58 -10.28
CA VAL A 309 11.90 0.49 -8.82
C VAL A 309 12.70 -0.73 -8.32
N GLY A 310 13.84 -0.48 -7.68
CA GLY A 310 14.78 -1.51 -7.22
C GLY A 310 14.51 -2.03 -5.81
N ALA A 311 14.01 -1.16 -4.93
CA ALA A 311 13.56 -1.46 -3.58
C ALA A 311 12.37 -0.58 -3.20
N VAL A 312 11.45 -1.11 -2.40
CA VAL A 312 10.30 -0.40 -1.80
C VAL A 312 10.13 -0.89 -0.37
N TRP A 313 9.83 0.03 0.55
CA TRP A 313 9.36 -0.24 1.90
C TRP A 313 8.18 0.69 2.22
N ASN A 314 7.37 0.35 3.21
CA ASN A 314 6.32 1.27 3.67
C ASN A 314 6.98 2.43 4.43
N ASN A 315 6.38 3.62 4.36
CA ASN A 315 6.75 4.72 5.24
C ASN A 315 5.66 4.88 6.32
N ARG A 316 6.03 5.46 7.48
CA ARG A 316 5.13 5.50 8.65
C ARG A 316 3.99 6.52 8.48
N ALA A 317 4.10 7.41 7.49
CA ALA A 317 3.08 8.38 7.11
C ALA A 317 2.01 7.85 6.14
N GLY A 318 2.00 6.53 5.86
CA GLY A 318 0.93 5.85 5.12
C GLY A 318 1.12 5.76 3.61
N GLY A 319 2.33 6.04 3.13
CA GLY A 319 2.78 5.77 1.77
C GLY A 319 3.83 4.66 1.73
N SER A 320 4.66 4.71 0.70
CA SER A 320 5.85 3.88 0.57
C SER A 320 7.03 4.71 0.10
N ASN A 321 8.24 4.36 0.53
CA ASN A 321 9.48 4.92 0.03
C ASN A 321 10.21 3.90 -0.85
N GLY A 322 11.04 4.36 -1.77
CA GLY A 322 11.87 3.46 -2.55
C GLY A 322 13.08 4.06 -3.23
N LEU A 323 13.86 3.15 -3.80
CA LEU A 323 15.08 3.41 -4.55
C LEU A 323 14.89 3.00 -6.01
N TYR A 324 15.32 3.88 -6.91
CA TYR A 324 15.42 3.62 -8.33
C TYR A 324 16.73 2.92 -8.67
N VAL A 325 16.68 2.04 -9.67
CA VAL A 325 17.83 1.48 -10.38
C VAL A 325 17.80 2.02 -11.80
N SER A 326 18.77 2.87 -12.13
CA SER A 326 18.92 3.46 -13.46
C SER A 326 20.18 2.96 -14.15
N ARG A 327 20.17 2.94 -15.49
CA ARG A 327 21.27 2.44 -16.34
C ARG A 327 21.77 3.54 -17.27
N PHE A 328 23.09 3.73 -17.31
CA PHE A 328 23.74 4.69 -18.19
C PHE A 328 24.80 3.99 -19.06
N PRO A 329 24.65 4.00 -20.40
CA PRO A 329 25.70 3.54 -21.30
C PRO A 329 26.98 4.38 -21.15
N LEU A 330 28.12 3.70 -21.15
CA LEU A 330 29.43 4.31 -21.17
C LEU A 330 29.95 4.42 -22.60
N LYS A 331 30.66 5.51 -22.90
CA LYS A 331 31.35 5.71 -24.17
C LYS A 331 32.52 4.73 -24.28
N ASP A 332 32.75 4.22 -25.48
CA ASP A 332 33.99 3.53 -25.82
C ASP A 332 35.20 4.48 -25.66
N GLY A 333 36.38 3.92 -25.40
CA GLY A 333 37.64 4.69 -25.33
C GLY A 333 37.97 5.37 -23.99
N LEU A 334 37.15 5.23 -22.95
CA LEU A 334 37.48 5.73 -21.59
C LEU A 334 38.72 5.06 -20.97
N GLY A 335 39.09 3.87 -21.45
CA GLY A 335 40.20 3.07 -20.90
C GLY A 335 39.82 2.41 -19.58
N LYS A 336 40.77 2.31 -18.64
CA LYS A 336 40.50 1.80 -17.30
C LYS A 336 39.86 2.89 -16.45
N ILE A 337 38.66 2.64 -15.94
CA ILE A 337 37.93 3.55 -15.05
C ILE A 337 38.64 3.55 -13.68
N GLN A 338 38.99 4.76 -13.23
CA GLN A 338 39.76 5.02 -12.01
C GLN A 338 38.91 5.66 -10.91
N GLU A 339 37.87 6.41 -11.27
CA GLU A 339 37.08 7.19 -10.31
C GLU A 339 35.68 7.46 -10.84
N LEU A 340 34.70 7.45 -9.92
CA LEU A 340 33.36 7.98 -10.12
C LEU A 340 33.20 9.23 -9.26
N VAL A 341 33.05 10.41 -9.88
CA VAL A 341 32.81 11.66 -9.16
C VAL A 341 31.34 12.00 -9.24
N PHE A 342 30.66 11.98 -8.10
CA PHE A 342 29.28 12.42 -7.96
C PHE A 342 29.26 13.91 -7.59
N GLU A 343 28.36 14.68 -8.20
CA GLU A 343 28.22 16.12 -7.98
C GLU A 343 26.74 16.48 -7.86
N LYS A 344 26.41 17.34 -6.88
CA LYS A 344 25.03 17.84 -6.69
C LYS A 344 24.52 18.58 -7.93
N GLY A 345 23.21 18.54 -8.16
CA GLY A 345 22.57 19.34 -9.20
C GLY A 345 22.38 20.81 -8.81
N GLY A 346 21.70 21.53 -9.71
CA GLY A 346 21.09 22.83 -9.43
C GLY A 346 19.73 22.74 -8.73
N SER A 347 19.22 21.52 -8.53
CA SER A 347 17.92 21.25 -7.90
C SER A 347 17.92 21.49 -6.38
N ASN A 348 16.74 21.82 -5.86
CA ASN A 348 16.39 21.92 -4.44
C ASN A 348 16.00 20.57 -3.82
N ALA A 349 15.91 19.50 -4.63
CA ALA A 349 15.66 18.14 -4.18
C ALA A 349 16.88 17.57 -3.41
N VAL A 350 16.63 16.75 -2.39
CA VAL A 350 17.69 16.00 -1.70
C VAL A 350 18.00 14.76 -2.53
N TRP A 351 19.04 14.79 -3.36
CA TRP A 351 19.48 13.61 -4.11
C TRP A 351 20.26 12.64 -3.21
N ILE A 352 19.91 11.35 -3.26
CA ILE A 352 20.52 10.28 -2.47
C ILE A 352 21.04 9.19 -3.40
N VAL A 353 22.28 8.73 -3.18
CA VAL A 353 22.84 7.54 -3.85
C VAL A 353 23.23 6.51 -2.79
N ALA A 354 22.57 5.35 -2.84
CA ALA A 354 22.81 4.21 -1.94
C ALA A 354 23.82 3.20 -2.49
N GLY A 355 24.06 3.21 -3.81
CA GLY A 355 25.10 2.39 -4.42
C GLY A 355 25.32 2.73 -5.90
N ALA A 356 26.46 2.29 -6.43
CA ALA A 356 26.75 2.34 -7.87
C ALA A 356 27.48 1.06 -8.31
N THR A 357 27.25 0.63 -9.54
CA THR A 357 27.89 -0.57 -10.13
C THR A 357 28.27 -0.33 -11.59
N LEU A 358 29.55 -0.53 -11.91
CA LEU A 358 30.04 -0.61 -13.27
C LEU A 358 29.91 -2.05 -13.78
N ALA A 359 29.45 -2.25 -15.02
CA ALA A 359 29.27 -3.59 -15.57
C ALA A 359 29.59 -3.69 -17.07
N LYS A 360 30.03 -4.88 -17.49
CA LYS A 360 30.24 -5.26 -18.90
C LYS A 360 28.93 -5.65 -19.60
N GLN A 361 28.01 -6.24 -18.84
CA GLN A 361 26.73 -6.77 -19.34
C GLN A 361 25.58 -5.79 -19.09
N ASN A 362 24.56 -5.84 -19.95
CA ASN A 362 23.29 -5.22 -19.68
C ASN A 362 22.45 -6.15 -18.79
N TYR A 363 22.22 -5.78 -17.52
CA TYR A 363 21.30 -6.52 -16.66
C TYR A 363 19.86 -6.42 -17.17
N PRO A 364 19.16 -7.55 -17.36
CA PRO A 364 17.77 -7.54 -17.79
C PRO A 364 16.88 -7.00 -16.68
N HIS A 365 15.88 -6.21 -17.05
CA HIS A 365 14.87 -5.72 -16.11
C HIS A 365 14.11 -6.91 -15.48
N PRO A 366 13.62 -6.82 -14.23
CA PRO A 366 12.78 -7.87 -13.64
C PRO A 366 11.58 -8.17 -14.53
N LEU A 367 11.34 -9.45 -14.81
CA LEU A 367 10.18 -9.87 -15.58
C LEU A 367 8.92 -9.71 -14.71
N LYS A 368 8.04 -8.76 -15.06
CA LYS A 368 6.66 -8.75 -14.59
C LYS A 368 5.99 -10.06 -15.05
N LYS A 369 5.60 -10.90 -14.10
CA LYS A 369 4.92 -12.18 -14.33
C LYS A 369 3.68 -12.26 -13.45
N ASN A 370 2.62 -12.85 -13.97
CA ASN A 370 1.41 -13.12 -13.19
C ASN A 370 1.78 -14.01 -11.99
N PHE A 371 1.51 -13.52 -10.77
CA PHE A 371 1.70 -14.29 -9.57
C PHE A 371 0.54 -15.26 -9.38
N VAL A 372 0.76 -16.54 -9.64
CA VAL A 372 -0.26 -17.59 -9.52
C VAL A 372 0.01 -18.42 -8.28
N ILE A 373 -0.88 -18.30 -7.28
CA ILE A 373 -0.88 -19.18 -6.11
C ILE A 373 -1.34 -20.57 -6.54
N ARG A 374 -0.56 -21.61 -6.20
CA ARG A 374 -0.88 -23.03 -6.44
C ARG A 374 -0.62 -23.83 -5.18
N ALA A 375 -1.41 -24.87 -4.96
CA ALA A 375 -1.18 -25.82 -3.87
C ALA A 375 0.22 -26.46 -4.01
N GLY A 376 0.95 -26.56 -2.90
CA GLY A 376 2.32 -27.08 -2.83
C GLY A 376 2.99 -26.71 -1.51
N GLU A 377 4.30 -26.91 -1.38
CA GLU A 377 5.04 -26.71 -0.12
C GLU A 377 4.82 -25.33 0.51
N ARG A 378 4.78 -24.27 -0.31
CA ARG A 378 4.60 -22.87 0.14
C ARG A 378 3.15 -22.48 0.44
N PHE A 379 2.17 -23.12 -0.19
CA PHE A 379 0.76 -22.75 -0.08
C PHE A 379 -0.10 -24.01 0.05
N GLN A 380 -0.70 -24.18 1.22
CA GLN A 380 -1.61 -25.30 1.49
C GLN A 380 -3.06 -24.91 1.19
N PRO A 381 -3.87 -25.80 0.58
CA PRO A 381 -5.28 -25.54 0.35
C PRO A 381 -6.06 -25.61 1.67
N LEU A 382 -6.66 -24.49 2.08
CA LEU A 382 -7.56 -24.48 3.24
C LEU A 382 -8.90 -25.14 2.84
N LYS A 383 -9.17 -26.33 3.39
CA LYS A 383 -10.44 -27.04 3.18
C LYS A 383 -11.59 -26.17 3.70
N ARG A 384 -12.56 -25.86 2.83
CA ARG A 384 -13.74 -25.08 3.20
C ARG A 384 -14.76 -25.93 3.98
N PRO A 385 -15.50 -25.34 4.93
CA PRO A 385 -16.69 -25.97 5.49
C PRO A 385 -17.76 -26.15 4.41
N ALA A 386 -18.72 -27.06 4.63
CA ALA A 386 -19.79 -27.33 3.69
C ALA A 386 -20.70 -26.11 3.42
N THR A 387 -20.82 -25.22 4.41
CA THR A 387 -21.53 -23.94 4.33
C THR A 387 -20.66 -22.83 4.94
N PRO A 388 -20.70 -21.58 4.44
CA PRO A 388 -20.04 -20.43 5.07
C PRO A 388 -20.74 -19.95 6.36
N GLN A 389 -21.91 -20.54 6.70
CA GLN A 389 -22.72 -20.16 7.85
C GLN A 389 -22.13 -20.62 9.19
N ILE A 390 -22.34 -19.81 10.22
CA ILE A 390 -22.08 -20.16 11.62
C ILE A 390 -23.07 -21.25 12.07
N ILE A 391 -22.53 -22.25 12.78
CA ILE A 391 -23.33 -23.31 13.41
C ILE A 391 -24.08 -22.72 14.62
N PRO A 392 -25.41 -22.84 14.70
CA PRO A 392 -26.19 -22.30 15.83
C PRO A 392 -25.70 -22.83 17.18
N GLY A 393 -25.58 -21.94 18.17
CA GLY A 393 -25.10 -22.27 19.53
C GLY A 393 -23.63 -22.70 19.62
N SER A 394 -22.84 -22.53 18.55
CA SER A 394 -21.39 -22.74 18.60
C SER A 394 -20.67 -21.54 19.24
N ALA A 395 -19.38 -21.69 19.57
CA ALA A 395 -18.55 -20.60 20.12
C ALA A 395 -18.36 -19.39 19.18
N LEU A 396 -18.90 -19.42 17.96
CA LEU A 396 -18.94 -18.30 17.02
C LEU A 396 -20.34 -17.68 16.89
N ASP A 397 -21.37 -18.27 17.49
CA ASP A 397 -22.74 -17.75 17.46
C ASP A 397 -22.93 -16.68 18.53
N PHE A 398 -22.85 -15.42 18.11
CA PHE A 398 -22.99 -14.23 18.95
C PHE A 398 -24.40 -13.61 18.84
N SER A 399 -25.43 -14.41 18.53
CA SER A 399 -26.81 -13.93 18.39
C SER A 399 -27.31 -13.06 19.55
N GLU A 400 -26.81 -13.31 20.78
CA GLU A 400 -27.12 -12.54 21.99
C GLU A 400 -26.67 -11.07 21.94
N LEU A 401 -25.60 -10.73 21.20
CA LEU A 401 -25.11 -9.34 21.10
C LEU A 401 -26.08 -8.43 20.32
N ALA A 402 -26.96 -9.03 19.52
CA ALA A 402 -28.00 -8.36 18.76
C ALA A 402 -29.41 -8.54 19.37
N ASP A 403 -29.51 -9.02 20.62
CA ASP A 403 -30.81 -9.15 21.29
C ASP A 403 -31.34 -7.80 21.78
N GLY A 404 -32.53 -7.45 21.30
CA GLY A 404 -33.23 -6.25 21.71
C GLY A 404 -34.49 -6.04 20.87
N LYS A 405 -35.48 -5.40 21.49
CA LYS A 405 -36.63 -4.87 20.75
C LYS A 405 -36.17 -3.75 19.82
N ILE A 406 -36.61 -3.78 18.56
CA ILE A 406 -36.45 -2.65 17.64
C ILE A 406 -37.28 -1.47 18.14
N GLU A 407 -36.63 -0.32 18.27
CA GLU A 407 -37.21 0.94 18.72
C GLU A 407 -36.65 2.08 17.86
N ARG A 408 -37.32 3.23 17.80
CA ARG A 408 -36.77 4.37 17.06
C ARG A 408 -35.45 4.81 17.72
N VAL A 409 -34.38 4.83 16.95
CA VAL A 409 -33.09 5.40 17.36
C VAL A 409 -33.15 6.92 17.21
N ILE A 410 -32.61 7.62 18.21
CA ILE A 410 -32.58 9.07 18.35
C ILE A 410 -31.15 9.53 18.69
N ILE A 411 -30.90 10.84 18.62
CA ILE A 411 -29.70 11.45 19.15
C ILE A 411 -30.05 12.03 20.54
N ASN A 412 -29.29 11.66 21.56
CA ASN A 412 -29.53 12.12 22.92
C ASN A 412 -28.90 13.51 23.20
N LYS A 413 -29.10 14.02 24.42
CA LYS A 413 -28.61 15.34 24.87
C LYS A 413 -27.08 15.48 24.79
N ASP A 414 -26.35 14.36 24.92
CA ASP A 414 -24.88 14.28 24.92
C ASP A 414 -24.33 14.07 23.50
N GLY A 415 -25.19 14.06 22.48
CA GLY A 415 -24.79 13.90 21.08
C GLY A 415 -24.45 12.46 20.69
N ARG A 416 -24.87 11.45 21.46
CA ARG A 416 -24.69 10.02 21.15
C ARG A 416 -25.98 9.40 20.61
N LEU A 417 -25.88 8.23 19.98
CA LEU A 417 -27.08 7.45 19.62
C LEU A 417 -27.73 6.85 20.87
N ALA A 418 -29.05 6.84 20.91
CA ALA A 418 -29.84 6.22 21.97
C ALA A 418 -31.15 5.64 21.42
N ARG A 419 -31.82 4.78 22.19
CA ARG A 419 -33.18 4.31 21.88
C ARG A 419 -34.20 5.26 22.50
N ILE A 420 -35.33 5.49 21.83
CA ILE A 420 -36.36 6.45 22.28
C ILE A 420 -36.89 6.18 23.70
N ASN A 421 -36.96 4.92 24.14
CA ASN A 421 -37.40 4.55 25.49
C ASN A 421 -36.25 4.50 26.52
N ALA A 422 -35.01 4.75 26.10
CA ALA A 422 -33.83 4.80 26.95
C ALA A 422 -32.85 5.91 26.47
N PRO A 423 -33.29 7.20 26.44
CA PRO A 423 -32.51 8.30 25.86
C PRO A 423 -31.16 8.54 26.56
N GLU A 424 -31.08 8.21 27.85
CA GLU A 424 -29.88 8.39 28.68
C GLU A 424 -28.84 7.24 28.50
N VAL A 425 -29.13 6.22 27.68
CA VAL A 425 -28.27 5.04 27.51
C VAL A 425 -27.64 5.02 26.10
N PRO A 426 -26.32 5.24 25.96
CA PRO A 426 -25.62 5.21 24.67
C PRO A 426 -25.73 3.86 23.96
N PHE A 427 -26.46 3.86 22.86
CA PHE A 427 -26.62 2.75 21.93
C PHE A 427 -25.52 2.80 20.85
N ARG A 428 -25.10 1.64 20.32
CA ARG A 428 -24.15 1.57 19.21
C ARG A 428 -24.58 0.51 18.19
N PHE A 429 -24.36 0.80 16.91
CA PHE A 429 -24.56 -0.16 15.83
C PHE A 429 -23.27 -0.93 15.54
N PHE A 430 -23.36 -2.26 15.47
CA PHE A 430 -22.34 -3.13 14.90
C PHE A 430 -22.98 -3.89 13.74
N GLY A 431 -22.34 -3.88 12.57
CA GLY A 431 -22.97 -4.37 11.35
C GLY A 431 -22.02 -4.68 10.21
N ALA A 432 -22.63 -5.03 9.08
CA ALA A 432 -21.94 -5.24 7.82
C ALA A 432 -22.78 -4.74 6.65
N GLU A 433 -22.10 -4.37 5.56
CA GLU A 433 -22.71 -4.30 4.24
C GLU A 433 -23.12 -5.72 3.80
N VAL A 434 -24.33 -5.84 3.28
CA VAL A 434 -24.89 -7.10 2.80
C VAL A 434 -25.53 -6.86 1.44
N SER A 435 -24.92 -7.46 0.41
CA SER A 435 -25.38 -7.35 -0.97
C SER A 435 -26.84 -7.79 -1.13
N THR A 436 -27.63 -6.96 -1.84
CA THR A 436 -29.02 -7.26 -2.21
C THR A 436 -29.12 -7.87 -3.62
N SER A 437 -28.08 -8.57 -4.09
CA SER A 437 -28.07 -9.10 -5.47
C SER A 437 -29.04 -10.29 -5.62
N THR A 438 -29.99 -10.15 -6.55
CA THR A 438 -30.86 -11.24 -7.00
C THR A 438 -30.19 -12.12 -8.07
N GLN A 439 -29.02 -11.71 -8.55
CA GLN A 439 -28.25 -12.38 -9.60
C GLN A 439 -26.85 -12.81 -9.11
N LYS A 440 -26.29 -13.82 -9.76
CA LYS A 440 -24.91 -14.29 -9.54
C LYS A 440 -23.91 -13.20 -9.92
N LEU A 441 -22.87 -13.04 -9.11
CA LEU A 441 -21.82 -12.05 -9.34
C LEU A 441 -20.63 -12.69 -10.06
N PHE A 442 -20.11 -12.01 -11.07
CA PHE A 442 -18.98 -12.46 -11.88
C PHE A 442 -17.86 -11.41 -11.90
N VAL A 443 -16.62 -11.87 -12.03
CA VAL A 443 -15.42 -11.03 -12.17
C VAL A 443 -14.62 -11.45 -13.39
N GLY A 444 -13.86 -10.52 -13.98
CA GLY A 444 -13.06 -10.76 -15.18
C GLY A 444 -12.00 -9.68 -15.41
N GLN A 445 -11.63 -8.94 -14.36
CA GLN A 445 -10.72 -7.80 -14.43
C GLN A 445 -9.27 -8.20 -14.80
N ASP A 446 -8.91 -9.48 -14.63
CA ASP A 446 -7.58 -10.03 -14.85
C ASP A 446 -7.33 -10.53 -16.28
N ASP A 447 -8.33 -11.11 -16.96
CA ASP A 447 -8.20 -11.67 -18.32
C ASP A 447 -9.42 -11.46 -19.24
N GLY A 448 -10.41 -10.67 -18.81
CA GLY A 448 -11.66 -10.41 -19.53
C GLY A 448 -12.71 -11.53 -19.44
N LYS A 449 -12.43 -12.67 -18.78
CA LYS A 449 -13.34 -13.82 -18.75
C LYS A 449 -14.15 -13.86 -17.45
N GLY A 450 -15.47 -13.85 -17.58
CA GLY A 450 -16.41 -13.94 -16.46
C GLY A 450 -16.24 -15.23 -15.64
N LYS A 451 -15.69 -15.10 -14.43
CA LYS A 451 -15.54 -16.14 -13.41
C LYS A 451 -16.58 -15.93 -12.33
N LEU A 452 -17.28 -17.00 -11.93
CA LEU A 452 -18.29 -16.93 -10.86
C LEU A 452 -17.61 -16.56 -9.54
N MET A 453 -17.96 -15.39 -9.01
CA MET A 453 -17.42 -14.85 -7.77
C MET A 453 -18.34 -15.24 -6.60
N ALA A 454 -19.61 -14.86 -6.67
CA ALA A 454 -20.62 -15.17 -5.66
C ALA A 454 -21.95 -15.65 -6.27
N GLN A 455 -22.70 -16.44 -5.52
CA GLN A 455 -24.10 -16.71 -5.84
C GLN A 455 -24.95 -15.45 -5.59
N ALA A 456 -26.18 -15.43 -6.12
CA ALA A 456 -27.17 -14.45 -5.71
C ALA A 456 -27.43 -14.55 -4.19
N PHE A 457 -27.36 -13.40 -3.51
CA PHE A 457 -27.61 -13.29 -2.08
C PHE A 457 -29.11 -13.40 -1.77
N TRP A 458 -29.94 -12.77 -2.59
CA TRP A 458 -31.39 -12.70 -2.43
C TRP A 458 -32.07 -13.50 -3.56
N SER A 459 -32.02 -14.83 -3.51
CA SER A 459 -32.71 -15.68 -4.52
C SER A 459 -34.11 -16.12 -4.12
N SER A 460 -34.43 -16.11 -2.81
CA SER A 460 -35.76 -16.38 -2.28
C SER A 460 -35.95 -15.73 -0.91
N LYS A 461 -37.17 -15.82 -0.36
CA LYS A 461 -37.47 -15.36 1.01
C LYS A 461 -36.74 -16.17 2.08
N GLU A 462 -36.58 -17.47 1.85
CA GLU A 462 -35.84 -18.38 2.73
C GLU A 462 -34.35 -18.02 2.78
N ASP A 463 -33.76 -17.64 1.64
CA ASP A 463 -32.39 -17.12 1.58
C ASP A 463 -32.25 -15.82 2.37
N VAL A 464 -33.17 -14.86 2.18
CA VAL A 464 -33.19 -13.58 2.92
C VAL A 464 -33.31 -13.84 4.42
N SER A 465 -34.26 -14.68 4.84
CA SER A 465 -34.42 -15.12 6.24
C SER A 465 -33.16 -15.78 6.80
N ALA A 466 -32.48 -16.63 6.01
CA ALA A 466 -31.23 -17.27 6.43
C ALA A 466 -30.08 -16.27 6.54
N LEU A 467 -30.04 -15.27 5.66
CA LEU A 467 -29.03 -14.21 5.66
C LEU A 467 -29.21 -13.26 6.86
N VAL A 468 -30.45 -12.90 7.20
CA VAL A 468 -30.77 -12.12 8.42
C VAL A 468 -30.38 -12.91 9.68
N ARG A 469 -30.65 -14.23 9.73
CA ARG A 469 -30.14 -15.08 10.82
C ARG A 469 -28.62 -15.14 10.88
N GLU A 470 -27.95 -15.20 9.73
CA GLU A 470 -26.49 -15.24 9.67
C GLU A 470 -25.85 -13.93 10.10
N VAL A 471 -26.46 -12.78 9.77
CA VAL A 471 -26.10 -11.46 10.34
C VAL A 471 -26.22 -11.49 11.86
N LYS A 472 -27.35 -11.97 12.40
CA LYS A 472 -27.55 -12.08 13.85
C LYS A 472 -26.47 -12.93 14.52
N ARG A 473 -26.14 -14.10 13.96
CA ARG A 473 -25.08 -15.00 14.50
C ARG A 473 -23.70 -14.37 14.57
N HIS A 474 -23.39 -13.32 13.80
CA HIS A 474 -22.14 -12.58 13.93
C HIS A 474 -22.18 -11.48 15.01
N GLY A 475 -23.29 -11.35 15.74
CA GLY A 475 -23.50 -10.30 16.74
C GLY A 475 -23.90 -8.95 16.14
N CYS A 476 -24.22 -8.90 14.85
CA CYS A 476 -24.60 -7.68 14.16
C CYS A 476 -26.04 -7.29 14.51
N ASN A 477 -26.22 -6.04 14.97
CA ASN A 477 -27.53 -5.43 15.18
C ASN A 477 -27.95 -4.49 14.02
N MET A 478 -27.12 -4.38 12.96
CA MET A 478 -27.45 -3.62 11.75
C MET A 478 -26.99 -4.32 10.46
N MET A 479 -27.81 -4.22 9.41
CA MET A 479 -27.45 -4.47 8.02
C MET A 479 -27.36 -3.15 7.26
N ARG A 480 -26.26 -2.93 6.53
CA ARG A 480 -26.18 -1.90 5.49
C ARG A 480 -26.58 -2.51 4.14
N LEU A 481 -27.53 -1.89 3.45
CA LEU A 481 -28.00 -2.32 2.13
C LEU A 481 -27.63 -1.26 1.09
N HIS A 482 -26.55 -1.52 0.37
CA HIS A 482 -26.01 -0.60 -0.64
C HIS A 482 -26.58 -0.87 -2.05
N GLY A 483 -26.67 0.16 -2.89
CA GLY A 483 -26.97 0.04 -4.32
C GLY A 483 -28.22 -0.77 -4.66
N THR A 484 -29.28 -0.64 -3.85
CA THR A 484 -30.36 -1.64 -3.78
C THR A 484 -31.10 -1.85 -5.10
N GLY A 485 -31.22 -0.81 -5.94
CA GLY A 485 -31.95 -0.86 -7.21
C GLY A 485 -33.43 -1.23 -7.06
N ILE A 486 -34.04 -0.94 -5.91
CA ILE A 486 -35.45 -1.23 -5.61
C ILE A 486 -36.39 -0.25 -6.33
N VAL A 487 -35.98 1.01 -6.47
CA VAL A 487 -36.76 2.05 -7.15
C VAL A 487 -35.92 2.71 -8.25
N SER A 488 -36.56 2.99 -9.37
CA SER A 488 -36.01 3.78 -10.49
C SER A 488 -37.04 4.81 -10.94
N VAL A 489 -36.64 5.81 -11.72
CA VAL A 489 -37.57 6.79 -12.30
C VAL A 489 -37.44 6.82 -13.80
N LYS A 490 -38.58 6.74 -14.51
CA LYS A 490 -38.65 6.88 -15.96
C LYS A 490 -39.80 7.81 -16.31
N ASN A 491 -39.52 8.84 -17.11
CA ASN A 491 -40.50 9.85 -17.55
C ASN A 491 -41.28 10.48 -16.37
N GLY A 492 -40.58 10.80 -15.27
CA GLY A 492 -41.17 11.38 -14.05
C GLY A 492 -42.05 10.43 -13.22
N LYS A 493 -42.05 9.12 -13.52
CA LYS A 493 -42.79 8.11 -12.75
C LYS A 493 -41.80 7.15 -12.06
N ALA A 494 -41.97 6.98 -10.75
CA ALA A 494 -41.26 5.95 -10.02
C ALA A 494 -41.74 4.55 -10.44
N ILE A 495 -40.79 3.62 -10.56
CA ILE A 495 -41.01 2.21 -10.87
C ILE A 495 -40.30 1.41 -9.79
N LEU A 496 -41.08 0.73 -8.95
CA LEU A 496 -40.57 -0.29 -8.04
C LEU A 496 -40.21 -1.54 -8.85
N ASN A 497 -39.05 -2.13 -8.56
CA ASN A 497 -38.64 -3.42 -9.11
C ASN A 497 -39.47 -4.53 -8.42
N PRO A 498 -40.38 -5.23 -9.14
CA PRO A 498 -41.33 -6.15 -8.53
C PRO A 498 -40.66 -7.40 -7.91
N GLU A 499 -39.51 -7.82 -8.44
CA GLU A 499 -38.75 -8.95 -7.88
C GLU A 499 -38.02 -8.55 -6.58
N LYS A 500 -37.50 -7.31 -6.53
CA LYS A 500 -36.71 -6.84 -5.38
C LYS A 500 -37.56 -6.29 -4.24
N ILE A 501 -38.69 -5.64 -4.51
CA ILE A 501 -39.49 -5.00 -3.44
C ILE A 501 -40.07 -6.03 -2.47
N ASP A 502 -40.58 -7.16 -2.97
CA ASP A 502 -41.12 -8.24 -2.13
C ASP A 502 -40.05 -8.90 -1.25
N LEU A 503 -38.83 -9.06 -1.78
CA LEU A 503 -37.67 -9.55 -1.01
C LEU A 503 -37.15 -8.52 -0.01
N PHE A 504 -37.21 -7.22 -0.33
CA PHE A 504 -36.87 -6.14 0.58
C PHE A 504 -37.88 -6.01 1.73
N ASP A 505 -39.18 -6.06 1.42
CA ASP A 505 -40.26 -6.05 2.41
C ASP A 505 -40.13 -7.25 3.35
N TRP A 506 -39.82 -8.43 2.80
CA TRP A 506 -39.53 -9.62 3.60
C TRP A 506 -38.28 -9.42 4.48
N CYS A 507 -37.21 -8.84 3.93
CA CYS A 507 -35.99 -8.51 4.69
C CYS A 507 -36.30 -7.58 5.88
N VAL A 508 -37.07 -6.51 5.68
CA VAL A 508 -37.51 -5.59 6.74
C VAL A 508 -38.31 -6.34 7.83
N ALA A 509 -39.21 -7.24 7.43
CA ALA A 509 -40.01 -8.04 8.38
C ALA A 509 -39.17 -9.03 9.19
N GLU A 510 -38.21 -9.71 8.56
CA GLU A 510 -37.27 -10.61 9.25
C GLU A 510 -36.31 -9.84 10.15
N CYS A 511 -35.79 -8.69 9.72
CA CYS A 511 -34.96 -7.80 10.53
C CYS A 511 -35.71 -7.33 11.79
N ARG A 512 -36.99 -6.95 11.65
CA ARG A 512 -37.87 -6.60 12.79
C ARG A 512 -37.97 -7.74 13.81
N LYS A 513 -38.15 -8.98 13.36
CA LYS A 513 -38.22 -10.17 14.22
C LYS A 513 -36.87 -10.48 14.87
N ALA A 514 -35.77 -10.25 14.16
CA ALA A 514 -34.42 -10.59 14.60
C ALA A 514 -33.82 -9.60 15.61
N GLY A 515 -34.30 -8.35 15.67
CA GLY A 515 -33.63 -7.27 16.42
C GLY A 515 -32.60 -6.51 15.59
N ILE A 516 -32.67 -6.60 14.26
CA ILE A 516 -31.71 -6.00 13.32
C ILE A 516 -32.30 -4.71 12.71
N TYR A 517 -31.49 -3.65 12.70
CA TYR A 517 -31.77 -2.39 12.02
C TYR A 517 -31.21 -2.38 10.59
N ILE A 518 -31.70 -1.46 9.77
CA ILE A 518 -31.26 -1.25 8.39
C ILE A 518 -30.72 0.17 8.22
N GLN A 519 -29.59 0.29 7.54
CA GLN A 519 -29.13 1.51 6.88
C GLN A 519 -29.24 1.33 5.36
N ILE A 520 -29.74 2.35 4.66
CA ILE A 520 -29.76 2.40 3.18
C ILE A 520 -29.09 3.67 2.68
N ASP A 521 -28.48 3.57 1.50
CA ASP A 521 -28.14 4.73 0.68
C ASP A 521 -29.31 4.96 -0.29
N THR A 522 -29.89 6.16 -0.32
CA THR A 522 -31.12 6.40 -1.11
C THR A 522 -30.87 6.46 -2.60
N ILE A 523 -29.67 6.87 -3.02
CA ILE A 523 -29.20 6.86 -4.41
C ILE A 523 -27.71 6.53 -4.44
N ASP A 524 -27.30 5.76 -5.45
CA ASP A 524 -25.91 5.51 -5.84
C ASP A 524 -25.54 6.24 -7.15
N SER A 525 -24.35 5.99 -7.70
CA SER A 525 -23.90 6.61 -8.95
C SER A 525 -24.84 6.40 -10.16
N THR A 526 -25.79 5.45 -10.14
CA THR A 526 -26.77 5.24 -11.23
C THR A 526 -27.86 6.31 -11.29
N GLY A 527 -28.03 7.15 -10.26
CA GLY A 527 -28.93 8.30 -10.31
C GLY A 527 -30.40 7.96 -10.56
N LEU A 528 -30.90 6.82 -10.05
CA LEU A 528 -32.26 6.29 -10.27
C LEU A 528 -32.62 5.94 -11.72
N SER A 529 -31.65 5.93 -12.65
CA SER A 529 -31.87 5.58 -14.06
C SER A 529 -32.39 4.16 -14.30
N GLY A 530 -32.22 3.27 -13.31
CA GLY A 530 -32.43 1.83 -13.46
C GLY A 530 -31.32 1.12 -14.23
N ALA A 531 -30.15 1.75 -14.40
CA ALA A 531 -28.95 1.10 -14.90
C ALA A 531 -28.50 -0.05 -13.95
N PRO A 532 -27.89 -1.12 -14.48
CA PRO A 532 -27.56 -2.31 -13.68
C PRO A 532 -26.37 -2.12 -12.72
N ASN A 533 -25.52 -1.11 -12.95
CA ASN A 533 -24.39 -0.74 -12.09
C ASN A 533 -23.82 0.64 -12.50
N PRO A 534 -22.97 1.28 -11.67
CA PRO A 534 -22.29 2.54 -11.96
C PRO A 534 -21.44 2.59 -13.25
N TRP A 535 -20.97 1.44 -13.74
CA TRP A 535 -20.08 1.33 -14.91
C TRP A 535 -20.83 1.08 -16.22
N ALA A 536 -22.17 1.10 -16.19
CA ALA A 536 -22.97 1.04 -17.40
C ALA A 536 -22.77 2.32 -18.25
N LYS A 537 -22.67 2.14 -19.57
CA LYS A 537 -22.46 3.23 -20.54
C LYS A 537 -23.49 4.36 -20.36
N GLY A 538 -23.01 5.60 -20.21
CA GLY A 538 -23.85 6.78 -20.03
C GLY A 538 -24.13 7.16 -18.57
N VAL A 539 -23.80 6.30 -17.59
CA VAL A 539 -24.05 6.61 -16.17
C VAL A 539 -23.06 7.63 -15.62
N ALA A 540 -21.77 7.46 -15.89
CA ALA A 540 -20.74 8.41 -15.47
C ALA A 540 -20.94 9.78 -16.14
N GLU A 541 -21.23 9.78 -17.44
CA GLU A 541 -21.50 10.97 -18.25
C GLU A 541 -22.79 11.69 -17.82
N PHE A 542 -23.77 10.97 -17.28
CA PHE A 542 -24.98 11.57 -16.70
C PHE A 542 -24.70 12.31 -15.38
N ASN A 543 -23.62 11.99 -14.66
CA ASN A 543 -23.11 12.69 -13.47
C ASN A 543 -24.22 13.12 -12.47
N ALA A 544 -25.03 12.15 -12.01
CA ALA A 544 -26.18 12.41 -11.13
C ALA A 544 -25.80 13.14 -9.82
N LYS A 545 -24.64 12.79 -9.25
CA LYS A 545 -24.10 13.36 -7.99
C LYS A 545 -23.97 14.88 -8.07
N PHE A 546 -23.45 15.39 -9.19
CA PHE A 546 -23.31 16.81 -9.47
C PHE A 546 -24.64 17.45 -9.87
N ARG A 547 -25.34 16.88 -10.86
CA ARG A 547 -26.48 17.57 -11.50
C ARG A 547 -27.64 17.82 -10.54
N ILE A 548 -27.86 16.97 -9.53
CA ILE A 548 -28.91 17.21 -8.52
C ILE A 548 -28.71 18.52 -7.73
N LEU A 549 -27.50 19.11 -7.72
CA LEU A 549 -27.22 20.42 -7.13
C LEU A 549 -27.86 21.59 -7.91
N PHE A 550 -28.15 21.40 -9.20
CA PHE A 550 -28.59 22.46 -10.13
C PHE A 550 -29.91 22.11 -10.85
N ASN A 551 -30.27 20.82 -10.93
CA ASN A 551 -31.32 20.31 -11.80
C ASN A 551 -32.60 19.96 -11.04
N GLU A 552 -33.61 20.83 -11.14
CA GLU A 552 -34.96 20.61 -10.57
C GLU A 552 -35.68 19.36 -11.12
N GLY A 553 -35.31 18.87 -12.30
CA GLY A 553 -35.81 17.60 -12.83
C GLY A 553 -35.32 16.42 -12.01
N ILE A 554 -34.01 16.34 -11.78
CA ILE A 554 -33.39 15.26 -10.99
C ILE A 554 -33.83 15.32 -9.52
N ARG A 555 -33.99 16.53 -8.95
CA ARG A 555 -34.59 16.73 -7.61
C ARG A 555 -36.02 16.20 -7.55
N ARG A 556 -36.85 16.45 -8.57
CA ARG A 556 -38.22 15.91 -8.66
C ARG A 556 -38.22 14.39 -8.77
N ASP A 557 -37.32 13.81 -9.56
CA ASP A 557 -37.19 12.36 -9.71
C ASP A 557 -36.74 11.71 -8.39
N PHE A 558 -35.73 12.26 -7.70
CA PHE A 558 -35.34 11.87 -6.33
C PHE A 558 -36.54 11.85 -5.40
N LYS A 559 -37.27 12.97 -5.31
CA LYS A 559 -38.44 13.10 -4.43
C LYS A 559 -39.53 12.09 -4.78
N THR A 560 -39.74 11.82 -6.07
CA THR A 560 -40.73 10.87 -6.56
C THR A 560 -40.34 9.43 -6.18
N ALA A 561 -39.09 9.02 -6.39
CA ALA A 561 -38.59 7.71 -5.97
C ALA A 561 -38.64 7.52 -4.45
N MET A 562 -38.15 8.49 -3.68
CA MET A 562 -38.11 8.38 -2.23
C MET A 562 -39.48 8.43 -1.60
N LYS A 563 -40.41 9.25 -2.10
CA LYS A 563 -41.80 9.20 -1.67
C LYS A 563 -42.41 7.83 -1.94
N THR A 564 -42.24 7.28 -3.15
CA THR A 564 -42.75 5.94 -3.50
C THR A 564 -42.17 4.84 -2.61
N LEU A 565 -40.87 4.84 -2.32
CA LEU A 565 -40.24 3.82 -1.48
C LEU A 565 -40.59 3.98 0.02
N LEU A 566 -40.62 5.20 0.53
CA LEU A 566 -40.82 5.47 1.96
C LEU A 566 -42.29 5.43 2.40
N GLU A 567 -43.23 5.72 1.50
CA GLU A 567 -44.68 5.56 1.74
C GLU A 567 -45.21 4.17 1.36
N HIS A 568 -44.40 3.33 0.71
CA HIS A 568 -44.77 1.93 0.42
C HIS A 568 -45.12 1.19 1.71
N VAL A 569 -46.30 0.57 1.74
CA VAL A 569 -46.78 -0.25 2.85
C VAL A 569 -46.26 -1.67 2.67
N ASN A 570 -45.35 -2.08 3.54
CA ASN A 570 -44.81 -3.42 3.54
C ASN A 570 -45.91 -4.43 3.96
N PRO A 571 -46.25 -5.42 3.11
CA PRO A 571 -47.37 -6.34 3.35
C PRO A 571 -47.11 -7.32 4.50
N TYR A 572 -45.86 -7.52 4.91
CA TYR A 572 -45.47 -8.42 6.01
C TYR A 572 -45.40 -7.72 7.37
N THR A 573 -45.29 -6.39 7.40
CA THR A 573 -45.21 -5.61 8.65
C THR A 573 -46.41 -4.70 8.90
N GLY A 574 -47.24 -4.45 7.87
CA GLY A 574 -48.41 -3.57 7.93
C GLY A 574 -48.08 -2.09 8.09
N THR A 575 -46.82 -1.69 7.95
CA THR A 575 -46.34 -0.31 8.16
C THR A 575 -45.67 0.24 6.91
N THR A 576 -45.69 1.56 6.77
CA THR A 576 -44.84 2.26 5.79
C THR A 576 -43.37 2.15 6.19
N LEU A 577 -42.46 2.16 5.21
CA LEU A 577 -41.03 2.15 5.51
C LEU A 577 -40.56 3.42 6.27
N ARG A 578 -41.22 4.57 6.07
CA ARG A 578 -40.88 5.81 6.82
C ARG A 578 -41.17 5.74 8.31
N ASP A 579 -42.23 5.02 8.69
CA ASP A 579 -42.69 4.92 10.08
C ASP A 579 -42.04 3.71 10.78
N ASP A 580 -41.61 2.68 10.04
CA ASP A 580 -40.92 1.50 10.55
C ASP A 580 -39.60 1.86 11.28
N PRO A 581 -39.44 1.53 12.57
CA PRO A 581 -38.19 1.73 13.29
C PRO A 581 -37.02 0.87 12.82
N VAL A 582 -37.25 -0.19 12.01
CA VAL A 582 -36.16 -0.98 11.40
C VAL A 582 -35.26 -0.09 10.53
N LEU A 583 -35.82 0.81 9.72
CA LEU A 583 -35.02 1.75 8.95
C LEU A 583 -34.52 2.86 9.89
N ALA A 584 -33.27 2.72 10.32
CA ALA A 584 -32.65 3.60 11.31
C ALA A 584 -31.93 4.79 10.67
N VAL A 585 -31.21 4.56 9.57
CA VAL A 585 -30.33 5.56 8.96
C VAL A 585 -30.57 5.60 7.45
N ILE A 586 -30.75 6.80 6.92
CA ILE A 586 -30.70 7.10 5.49
C ILE A 586 -29.44 7.93 5.23
N ASN A 587 -28.62 7.45 4.32
CA ASN A 587 -27.62 8.26 3.65
C ASN A 587 -28.24 8.88 2.39
N CYS A 588 -28.30 10.20 2.31
CA CYS A 588 -29.05 10.92 1.28
C CYS A 588 -28.52 10.68 -0.15
N PHE A 589 -27.20 10.47 -0.31
CA PHE A 589 -26.60 10.11 -1.59
C PHE A 589 -25.20 9.53 -1.35
N ASN A 590 -24.94 8.29 -1.78
CA ASN A 590 -23.65 7.63 -1.61
C ASN A 590 -22.50 8.43 -2.25
N GLU A 591 -21.48 8.80 -1.47
CA GLU A 591 -20.27 9.57 -1.82
C GLU A 591 -20.58 10.75 -2.76
N GLN A 592 -21.53 11.62 -2.40
CA GLN A 592 -21.95 12.70 -3.30
C GLN A 592 -20.81 13.66 -3.66
N GLU A 593 -19.76 13.75 -2.84
CA GLU A 593 -18.55 14.54 -3.04
C GLU A 593 -17.91 14.33 -4.42
N PHE A 594 -18.09 13.14 -5.01
CA PHE A 594 -17.67 12.87 -6.39
C PHE A 594 -18.27 13.81 -7.44
N ALA A 595 -19.34 14.54 -7.10
CA ALA A 595 -19.84 15.70 -7.85
C ALA A 595 -18.73 16.68 -8.30
N PHE A 596 -17.77 16.97 -7.41
CA PHE A 596 -16.66 17.89 -7.66
C PHE A 596 -15.27 17.22 -7.66
N ILE A 597 -15.18 15.91 -7.38
CA ILE A 597 -13.93 15.14 -7.52
C ILE A 597 -13.76 14.63 -8.96
N TRP A 598 -14.82 14.12 -9.59
CA TRP A 598 -14.76 13.70 -11.00
C TRP A 598 -14.82 14.91 -11.94
N GLU A 599 -13.85 15.02 -12.85
CA GLU A 599 -13.80 16.07 -13.89
C GLU A 599 -14.71 15.74 -15.08
N HIS A 600 -15.99 15.49 -14.79
CA HIS A 600 -17.07 15.47 -15.78
C HIS A 600 -17.56 16.90 -16.09
N PRO A 601 -18.30 17.13 -17.18
CA PRO A 601 -18.78 18.48 -17.53
C PRO A 601 -19.65 19.09 -16.42
N TRP A 602 -19.36 20.34 -16.06
CA TRP A 602 -20.01 21.09 -14.98
C TRP A 602 -20.91 22.23 -15.49
N ASP A 603 -21.31 22.21 -16.76
CA ASP A 603 -22.01 23.31 -17.44
C ASP A 603 -23.32 23.74 -16.77
N GLU A 604 -24.03 22.82 -16.09
CA GLU A 604 -25.26 23.14 -15.36
C GLU A 604 -25.02 24.11 -14.18
N ALA A 605 -23.79 24.24 -13.67
CA ALA A 605 -23.44 25.25 -12.66
C ALA A 605 -23.28 26.66 -13.23
N LEU A 606 -23.03 26.81 -14.54
CA LEU A 606 -22.63 28.08 -15.15
C LEU A 606 -23.64 29.24 -14.94
N PRO A 607 -24.98 29.04 -15.04
CA PRO A 607 -25.94 30.13 -14.82
C PRO A 607 -25.93 30.62 -13.36
N GLU A 608 -25.84 29.70 -12.40
CA GLU A 608 -25.81 30.03 -10.98
C GLU A 608 -24.45 30.62 -10.56
N TRP A 609 -23.36 30.14 -11.13
CA TRP A 609 -22.01 30.69 -10.93
C TRP A 609 -21.92 32.15 -11.38
N ARG A 610 -22.41 32.46 -12.59
CA ARG A 610 -22.48 33.84 -13.12
C ARG A 610 -23.38 34.75 -12.29
N LYS A 611 -24.48 34.22 -11.74
CA LYS A 611 -25.34 34.94 -10.80
C LYS A 611 -24.62 35.21 -9.47
N PHE A 612 -23.88 34.24 -8.95
CA PHE A 612 -23.11 34.35 -7.71
C PHE A 612 -21.97 35.36 -7.82
N THR A 613 -21.22 35.36 -8.94
CA THR A 613 -20.13 36.33 -9.16
C THR A 613 -20.62 37.72 -9.59
N GLY A 614 -21.88 37.86 -10.00
CA GLY A 614 -22.42 39.08 -10.60
C GLY A 614 -21.90 39.37 -12.01
N ASN A 615 -21.14 38.45 -12.62
CA ASN A 615 -20.54 38.62 -13.94
C ASN A 615 -21.19 37.67 -14.97
N PRO A 616 -22.02 38.18 -15.91
CA PRO A 616 -22.69 37.34 -16.92
C PRO A 616 -21.73 36.71 -17.93
N SER A 617 -20.49 37.20 -18.01
CA SER A 617 -19.44 36.68 -18.89
C SER A 617 -18.42 35.79 -18.17
N GLU A 618 -18.60 35.50 -16.86
CA GLU A 618 -17.67 34.66 -16.11
C GLU A 618 -17.56 33.27 -16.76
N PRO A 619 -16.33 32.74 -16.97
CA PRO A 619 -16.12 31.37 -17.40
C PRO A 619 -16.46 30.37 -16.28
N LEU A 620 -16.76 29.13 -16.65
CA LEU A 620 -16.88 28.03 -15.71
C LEU A 620 -15.53 27.78 -15.02
N PHE A 621 -15.57 27.44 -13.73
CA PHE A 621 -14.39 27.08 -12.95
C PHE A 621 -14.00 25.60 -13.12
N THR A 622 -12.75 25.27 -12.80
CA THR A 622 -12.22 23.91 -12.79
C THR A 622 -11.85 23.43 -11.39
N ARG A 623 -11.74 22.11 -11.18
CA ARG A 623 -11.27 21.51 -9.92
C ARG A 623 -9.88 22.02 -9.53
N LYS A 624 -8.98 22.16 -10.52
CA LYS A 624 -7.65 22.74 -10.33
C LYS A 624 -7.72 24.17 -9.77
N GLU A 625 -8.60 25.02 -10.28
CA GLU A 625 -8.75 26.40 -9.82
C GLU A 625 -9.37 26.48 -8.43
N TRP A 626 -10.37 25.65 -8.13
CA TRP A 626 -10.92 25.51 -6.77
C TRP A 626 -9.81 25.21 -5.75
N ASN A 627 -8.90 24.29 -6.09
CA ASN A 627 -7.78 23.91 -5.23
C ASN A 627 -6.61 24.91 -5.21
N THR A 628 -6.65 26.02 -5.96
CA THR A 628 -5.60 27.05 -5.86
C THR A 628 -5.80 27.93 -4.63
N LYS A 629 -4.77 28.07 -3.79
CA LYS A 629 -4.76 28.91 -2.58
C LYS A 629 -4.66 30.41 -2.92
N ASN A 630 -5.61 30.92 -3.68
CA ASN A 630 -5.75 32.32 -4.08
C ASN A 630 -7.21 32.79 -3.97
N GLU A 631 -7.49 34.01 -4.40
CA GLU A 631 -8.83 34.62 -4.31
C GLU A 631 -9.87 33.97 -5.25
N LYS A 632 -9.45 33.46 -6.41
CA LYS A 632 -10.35 32.73 -7.32
C LYS A 632 -10.78 31.41 -6.67
N GLY A 633 -9.84 30.64 -6.12
CA GLY A 633 -10.14 29.40 -5.40
C GLY A 633 -11.08 29.63 -4.21
N ARG A 634 -10.87 30.72 -3.44
CA ARG A 634 -11.74 31.11 -2.31
C ARG A 634 -13.20 31.34 -2.76
N LYS A 635 -13.41 32.13 -3.82
CA LYS A 635 -14.76 32.39 -4.36
C LYS A 635 -15.44 31.14 -4.92
N ILE A 636 -14.68 30.26 -5.57
CA ILE A 636 -15.21 28.96 -6.04
C ILE A 636 -15.63 28.10 -4.83
N ASN A 637 -14.79 28.06 -3.78
CA ASN A 637 -15.07 27.34 -2.55
C ASN A 637 -16.35 27.85 -1.86
N GLU A 638 -16.57 29.17 -1.80
CA GLU A 638 -17.79 29.78 -1.26
C GLU A 638 -19.04 29.39 -2.05
N PHE A 639 -18.98 29.44 -3.39
CA PHE A 639 -20.08 29.00 -4.24
C PHE A 639 -20.42 27.51 -4.04
N ILE A 640 -19.41 26.63 -4.03
CA ILE A 640 -19.61 25.20 -3.80
C ILE A 640 -20.19 24.94 -2.39
N THR A 641 -19.69 25.65 -1.37
CA THR A 641 -20.22 25.57 0.01
C THR A 641 -21.69 25.98 0.08
N MET A 642 -22.07 27.05 -0.63
CA MET A 642 -23.46 27.50 -0.74
C MET A 642 -24.35 26.41 -1.37
N LYS A 643 -23.95 25.86 -2.52
CA LYS A 643 -24.71 24.80 -3.22
C LYS A 643 -24.84 23.52 -2.40
N TRP A 644 -23.81 23.16 -1.62
CA TRP A 644 -23.87 22.04 -0.69
C TRP A 644 -24.86 22.25 0.46
N ARG A 645 -24.90 23.46 1.03
CA ARG A 645 -25.89 23.80 2.07
C ARG A 645 -27.31 23.82 1.54
N GLU A 646 -27.52 24.34 0.33
CA GLU A 646 -28.82 24.32 -0.34
C GLU A 646 -29.33 22.89 -0.55
N ILE A 647 -28.51 21.96 -1.05
CA ILE A 647 -28.96 20.58 -1.27
C ILE A 647 -29.18 19.83 0.05
N LEU A 648 -28.38 20.07 1.10
CA LEU A 648 -28.62 19.49 2.42
C LEU A 648 -29.95 19.97 3.02
N ALA A 649 -30.24 21.28 2.92
CA ALA A 649 -31.52 21.84 3.33
C ALA A 649 -32.69 21.26 2.53
N TRP A 650 -32.50 21.07 1.21
CA TRP A 650 -33.48 20.44 0.33
C TRP A 650 -33.75 18.97 0.70
N TYR A 651 -32.70 18.16 0.93
CA TYR A 651 -32.85 16.77 1.38
C TYR A 651 -33.62 16.68 2.69
N ARG A 652 -33.28 17.54 3.67
CA ARG A 652 -33.99 17.59 4.94
C ARG A 652 -35.46 17.93 4.75
N LYS A 653 -35.77 19.01 4.04
CA LYS A 653 -37.16 19.40 3.76
C LYS A 653 -37.93 18.25 3.08
N THR A 654 -37.35 17.63 2.06
CA THR A 654 -38.00 16.56 1.30
C THR A 654 -38.21 15.29 2.13
N LEU A 655 -37.18 14.80 2.85
CA LEU A 655 -37.26 13.55 3.58
C LEU A 655 -37.94 13.69 4.96
N ARG A 656 -37.69 14.79 5.69
CA ARG A 656 -38.29 15.08 7.00
C ARG A 656 -39.68 15.67 6.86
N ASP A 657 -39.79 16.85 6.27
CA ASP A 657 -41.00 17.68 6.40
C ASP A 657 -42.10 17.25 5.41
N GLU A 658 -41.71 16.89 4.19
CA GLU A 658 -42.65 16.54 3.11
C GLU A 658 -42.99 15.04 3.04
N ILE A 659 -42.04 14.15 3.34
CA ILE A 659 -42.24 12.69 3.35
C ILE A 659 -42.49 12.14 4.76
N GLY A 660 -41.98 12.77 5.82
CA GLY A 660 -42.24 12.35 7.21
C GLY A 660 -41.30 11.28 7.77
N TYR A 661 -40.09 11.10 7.24
CA TYR A 661 -39.13 10.11 7.76
C TYR A 661 -38.53 10.54 9.11
N LYS A 662 -38.56 9.63 10.09
CA LYS A 662 -38.24 9.89 11.51
C LYS A 662 -36.93 9.28 12.02
N GLY A 663 -36.18 8.53 11.20
CA GLY A 663 -34.87 7.98 11.58
C GLY A 663 -33.76 9.02 11.55
N LEU A 664 -32.53 8.66 11.18
CA LEU A 664 -31.40 9.58 11.05
C LEU A 664 -31.10 9.88 9.57
N LEU A 665 -30.73 11.13 9.26
CA LEU A 665 -30.21 11.54 7.95
C LEU A 665 -28.73 11.88 8.07
N THR A 666 -27.96 11.51 7.05
CA THR A 666 -26.56 11.90 6.88
C THR A 666 -26.27 12.12 5.40
N LEU A 667 -25.18 12.84 5.13
CA LEU A 667 -24.60 13.07 3.81
C LEU A 667 -23.10 13.31 4.01
N TRP A 668 -22.32 13.23 2.93
CA TRP A 668 -20.88 13.49 2.91
C TRP A 668 -20.06 12.56 3.81
N GLU A 669 -20.02 11.28 3.46
CA GLU A 669 -19.24 10.24 4.12
C GLU A 669 -17.84 9.98 3.53
N MET A 670 -17.40 10.77 2.54
CA MET A 670 -16.14 10.61 1.81
C MET A 670 -15.25 11.86 1.96
N THR A 671 -13.92 11.75 1.79
CA THR A 671 -12.93 12.84 1.84
C THR A 671 -12.86 13.69 3.13
N GLY A 672 -11.68 13.69 3.75
CA GLY A 672 -11.38 14.45 4.98
C GLY A 672 -10.87 15.89 4.74
N SER A 673 -11.27 16.53 3.64
CA SER A 673 -10.87 17.92 3.37
C SER A 673 -11.55 18.91 4.31
N MET A 674 -10.90 20.03 4.61
CA MET A 674 -11.48 21.06 5.47
C MET A 674 -12.73 21.71 4.85
N HIS A 675 -12.91 21.67 3.53
CA HIS A 675 -14.18 22.02 2.89
C HIS A 675 -15.34 21.17 3.42
N TYR A 676 -15.24 19.84 3.33
CA TYR A 676 -16.31 18.95 3.77
C TYR A 676 -16.40 18.86 5.29
N ASN A 677 -15.28 18.91 6.01
CA ASN A 677 -15.29 18.97 7.48
C ASN A 677 -15.95 20.23 8.04
N ASN A 678 -15.89 21.37 7.32
CA ASN A 678 -16.71 22.53 7.67
C ASN A 678 -18.21 22.20 7.54
N LEU A 679 -18.61 21.67 6.38
CA LEU A 679 -20.00 21.28 6.06
C LEU A 679 -20.56 20.20 7.01
N ARG A 680 -19.73 19.29 7.53
CA ARG A 680 -20.13 18.24 8.51
C ARG A 680 -20.69 18.80 9.82
N ASN A 681 -20.36 20.04 10.19
CA ASN A 681 -21.01 20.72 11.32
C ASN A 681 -22.47 21.06 11.04
N ASP A 682 -22.95 20.97 9.80
CA ASP A 682 -24.36 21.24 9.48
C ASP A 682 -25.21 19.94 9.52
N LEU A 683 -24.61 18.75 9.68
CA LEU A 683 -25.21 17.43 9.30
C LEU A 683 -26.21 16.69 10.21
N GLU A 684 -26.46 17.04 11.47
CA GLU A 684 -27.24 16.22 12.46
C GLU A 684 -26.51 14.98 13.01
N CYS A 685 -25.96 14.09 12.17
CA CYS A 685 -24.99 13.04 12.53
C CYS A 685 -23.92 12.91 11.45
N VAL A 686 -22.70 12.45 11.79
CA VAL A 686 -21.60 12.34 10.83
C VAL A 686 -21.35 10.88 10.51
N MET A 687 -21.30 10.58 9.21
CA MET A 687 -20.91 9.28 8.69
C MET A 687 -19.59 9.40 7.93
N ALA A 688 -18.79 8.33 7.86
CA ALA A 688 -17.49 8.33 7.19
C ALA A 688 -17.11 6.93 6.67
N HIS A 689 -16.30 6.89 5.61
CA HIS A 689 -15.63 5.67 5.15
C HIS A 689 -14.13 5.83 4.84
N ALA A 690 -13.38 4.74 4.98
CA ALA A 690 -11.97 4.66 4.60
C ALA A 690 -11.50 3.20 4.46
N TYR A 691 -10.41 2.99 3.73
CA TYR A 691 -9.93 1.67 3.36
C TYR A 691 -8.41 1.53 3.51
N HIS A 692 -7.96 0.46 4.18
CA HIS A 692 -6.54 0.08 4.16
C HIS A 692 -6.23 -0.77 2.93
N ALA A 693 -5.13 -0.44 2.26
CA ALA A 693 -4.66 -1.11 1.05
C ALA A 693 -5.72 -1.23 -0.06
N HIS A 694 -6.47 -0.14 -0.31
CA HIS A 694 -7.43 -0.07 -1.41
C HIS A 694 -6.81 -0.52 -2.74
N THR A 695 -7.56 -1.27 -3.54
CA THR A 695 -7.08 -1.75 -4.83
C THR A 695 -6.96 -0.64 -5.87
N THR A 696 -6.01 -0.79 -6.78
CA THR A 696 -5.84 0.01 -8.00
C THR A 696 -5.83 -0.91 -9.23
N GLU A 697 -5.60 -0.36 -10.42
CA GLU A 697 -5.49 -1.12 -11.68
C GLU A 697 -6.67 -2.08 -11.90
N ASN A 698 -7.90 -1.58 -11.80
CA ASN A 698 -9.12 -2.37 -11.94
C ASN A 698 -9.16 -3.61 -11.01
N CYS A 699 -8.88 -3.43 -9.72
CA CYS A 699 -8.81 -4.51 -8.73
C CYS A 699 -7.66 -5.53 -8.92
N THR A 700 -6.64 -5.24 -9.74
CA THR A 700 -5.50 -6.16 -9.98
C THR A 700 -4.22 -5.81 -9.21
N ALA A 701 -4.12 -4.60 -8.65
CA ALA A 701 -3.00 -4.15 -7.81
C ALA A 701 -3.48 -3.64 -6.44
N LEU A 702 -2.64 -3.75 -5.40
CA LEU A 702 -2.87 -3.16 -4.06
C LEU A 702 -1.59 -3.15 -3.21
N ALA A 703 -1.49 -2.19 -2.28
CA ALA A 703 -0.35 -2.03 -1.39
C ALA A 703 -0.20 -3.20 -0.39
N GLN A 704 1.03 -3.67 -0.16
CA GLN A 704 1.32 -4.80 0.74
C GLN A 704 1.75 -4.39 2.16
N GLY A 705 1.50 -3.14 2.55
CA GLY A 705 1.91 -2.58 3.83
C GLY A 705 1.01 -2.92 5.01
N SER A 706 1.55 -2.75 6.21
CA SER A 706 0.82 -2.82 7.49
C SER A 706 0.09 -1.50 7.72
N ASP A 707 -1.11 -1.55 8.30
CA ASP A 707 -1.82 -0.32 8.72
C ASP A 707 -1.28 0.15 10.07
N VAL A 708 -0.89 -0.78 10.94
CA VAL A 708 -0.27 -0.48 12.24
C VAL A 708 1.08 0.23 12.03
N GLU A 709 1.91 -0.22 11.09
CA GLU A 709 3.16 0.45 10.69
C GLU A 709 2.94 1.88 10.15
N ALA A 710 1.77 2.15 9.56
CA ALA A 710 1.34 3.47 9.07
C ALA A 710 0.63 4.32 10.15
N GLY A 711 0.67 3.89 11.42
CA GLY A 711 -0.04 4.54 12.54
C GLY A 711 -1.55 4.49 12.38
N CYS A 712 -2.11 3.32 12.01
CA CYS A 712 -3.53 3.06 11.75
C CYS A 712 -4.16 4.13 10.84
N LYS A 713 -3.60 4.29 9.63
CA LYS A 713 -3.95 5.37 8.71
C LYS A 713 -5.41 5.32 8.28
N GLN A 714 -5.98 4.12 8.18
CA GLN A 714 -7.41 3.94 7.91
C GLN A 714 -8.28 4.60 8.99
N LEU A 715 -8.03 4.25 10.26
CA LEU A 715 -8.72 4.80 11.42
C LEU A 715 -8.59 6.32 11.49
N ARG A 716 -7.36 6.83 11.32
CA ARG A 716 -7.07 8.26 11.35
C ARG A 716 -7.85 9.03 10.29
N THR A 717 -7.88 8.51 9.06
CA THR A 717 -8.62 9.11 7.94
C THR A 717 -10.13 9.22 8.22
N LEU A 718 -10.72 8.25 8.93
CA LEU A 718 -12.12 8.32 9.39
C LEU A 718 -12.29 9.40 10.46
N LEU A 719 -11.46 9.37 11.51
CA LEU A 719 -11.59 10.24 12.68
C LEU A 719 -11.26 11.71 12.35
N ASP A 720 -10.46 11.97 11.33
CA ASP A 720 -10.24 13.30 10.74
C ASP A 720 -11.52 13.90 10.12
N MET A 721 -12.63 13.14 10.01
CA MET A 721 -13.96 13.64 9.63
C MET A 721 -14.91 13.83 10.83
N ARG A 722 -14.54 13.35 12.02
CA ARG A 722 -15.42 13.35 13.20
C ARG A 722 -15.66 14.75 13.73
N VAL A 723 -16.92 15.14 13.91
CA VAL A 723 -17.32 16.38 14.59
C VAL A 723 -17.66 16.07 16.04
N ALA A 724 -17.06 16.78 16.98
CA ALA A 724 -17.30 16.61 18.41
C ALA A 724 -18.74 17.00 18.80
N GLY A 725 -19.32 16.30 19.79
CA GLY A 725 -20.72 16.50 20.22
C GLY A 725 -21.77 16.00 19.20
N ARG A 726 -21.38 15.12 18.28
CA ARG A 726 -22.28 14.48 17.30
C ARG A 726 -22.03 12.98 17.21
N PRO A 727 -23.05 12.18 16.83
CA PRO A 727 -22.83 10.77 16.60
C PRO A 727 -21.86 10.59 15.44
N PHE A 728 -20.88 9.71 15.62
CA PHE A 728 -19.90 9.39 14.59
C PHE A 728 -20.07 7.95 14.14
N MET A 729 -20.26 7.76 12.84
CA MET A 729 -20.68 6.51 12.23
C MET A 729 -19.73 6.11 11.11
N VAL A 730 -19.31 4.86 11.08
CA VAL A 730 -18.50 4.28 10.00
C VAL A 730 -19.37 3.29 9.24
N ASN A 731 -19.88 3.68 8.07
CA ASN A 731 -20.72 2.81 7.23
C ASN A 731 -19.90 1.83 6.39
N GLU A 732 -18.66 2.19 6.08
CA GLU A 732 -17.74 1.34 5.35
C GLU A 732 -16.32 1.44 5.91
N TYR A 733 -15.77 0.29 6.31
CA TYR A 733 -14.33 0.09 6.47
C TYR A 733 -13.90 -1.25 5.88
N ALA A 734 -12.66 -1.33 5.37
CA ALA A 734 -12.00 -2.58 4.98
C ALA A 734 -10.46 -2.51 5.00
N SER A 735 -9.80 -3.54 5.54
CA SER A 735 -8.50 -4.00 5.06
C SER A 735 -8.71 -4.99 3.91
N VAL A 736 -8.18 -4.68 2.73
CA VAL A 736 -8.61 -5.35 1.49
C VAL A 736 -7.80 -6.61 1.18
N PHE A 737 -8.45 -7.70 0.77
CA PHE A 737 -7.76 -8.88 0.23
C PHE A 737 -7.06 -8.51 -1.09
N TRP A 738 -5.81 -8.90 -1.36
CA TRP A 738 -4.95 -9.85 -0.67
C TRP A 738 -3.83 -9.23 0.18
N ASN A 739 -4.04 -8.06 0.78
CA ASN A 739 -3.01 -7.45 1.64
C ASN A 739 -2.56 -8.44 2.73
N ARG A 740 -1.24 -8.60 2.87
CA ARG A 740 -0.62 -9.60 3.76
C ARG A 740 -0.79 -9.31 5.26
N TYR A 741 -1.13 -8.07 5.62
CA TYR A 741 -1.29 -7.55 6.99
C TYR A 741 -2.77 -7.35 7.40
N ARG A 742 -3.75 -7.65 6.55
CA ARG A 742 -5.20 -7.50 6.85
C ARG A 742 -5.73 -8.24 8.09
N TYR A 743 -4.90 -9.06 8.73
CA TYR A 743 -5.18 -9.62 10.07
C TYR A 743 -5.12 -8.56 11.18
N GLU A 744 -4.52 -7.40 10.93
CA GLU A 744 -4.49 -6.24 11.83
C GLU A 744 -5.85 -5.56 12.00
N GLU A 745 -6.78 -5.76 11.05
CA GLU A 745 -8.04 -5.01 10.93
C GLU A 745 -8.85 -4.94 12.23
N ALA A 746 -8.98 -6.05 12.96
CA ALA A 746 -9.75 -6.07 14.21
C ALA A 746 -9.14 -5.19 15.31
N PHE A 747 -7.82 -5.01 15.30
CA PHE A 747 -7.09 -4.20 16.28
C PHE A 747 -7.00 -2.74 15.80
N ALA A 748 -6.61 -2.52 14.55
CA ALA A 748 -6.48 -1.18 13.96
C ALA A 748 -7.83 -0.45 13.82
N MET A 749 -8.93 -1.17 13.58
CA MET A 749 -10.28 -0.60 13.45
C MET A 749 -11.22 -1.01 14.59
N GLY A 750 -11.38 -2.31 14.86
CA GLY A 750 -12.38 -2.79 15.84
C GLY A 750 -12.11 -2.30 17.27
N ALA A 751 -10.90 -2.52 17.78
CA ALA A 751 -10.51 -2.07 19.12
C ALA A 751 -10.55 -0.54 19.24
N TYR A 752 -9.92 0.17 18.29
CA TYR A 752 -9.92 1.63 18.30
C TYR A 752 -11.31 2.26 18.13
N ALA A 753 -12.26 1.62 17.43
CA ALA A 753 -13.64 2.08 17.39
C ALA A 753 -14.33 2.00 18.76
N GLY A 754 -13.98 0.99 19.57
CA GLY A 754 -14.41 0.86 20.96
C GLY A 754 -13.84 1.98 21.82
N PHE A 755 -12.51 2.15 21.77
CA PHE A 755 -11.78 3.20 22.48
C PHE A 755 -12.26 4.61 22.13
N GLN A 756 -12.51 4.91 20.85
CA GLN A 756 -12.95 6.23 20.40
C GLN A 756 -14.41 6.53 20.68
N GLY A 757 -15.21 5.53 21.07
CA GLY A 757 -16.66 5.69 21.24
C GLY A 757 -17.39 5.96 19.93
N ILE A 758 -17.05 5.21 18.87
CA ILE A 758 -17.77 5.28 17.60
C ILE A 758 -19.19 4.71 17.81
N ASP A 759 -20.22 5.37 17.26
CA ASP A 759 -21.62 4.99 17.47
C ASP A 759 -22.14 3.98 16.44
N MET A 760 -21.45 3.81 15.30
CA MET A 760 -21.74 2.79 14.30
C MET A 760 -20.46 2.28 13.65
N LEU A 761 -20.29 0.95 13.55
CA LEU A 761 -19.20 0.32 12.82
C LEU A 761 -19.76 -0.76 11.89
N SER A 762 -19.68 -0.52 10.58
CA SER A 762 -20.20 -1.40 9.53
C SER A 762 -19.10 -1.83 8.55
N ARG A 763 -18.85 -3.14 8.49
CA ARG A 763 -17.79 -3.73 7.63
C ARG A 763 -18.25 -3.85 6.18
N HIS A 764 -17.53 -3.23 5.25
CA HIS A 764 -17.91 -3.18 3.83
C HIS A 764 -17.48 -4.43 3.03
N GLY A 765 -18.13 -4.68 1.88
CA GLY A 765 -17.68 -5.68 0.92
C GLY A 765 -18.16 -7.09 1.25
N SER A 766 -19.41 -7.18 1.71
CA SER A 766 -20.19 -8.39 1.96
C SER A 766 -19.35 -9.50 2.63
N PRO A 767 -18.94 -9.31 3.89
CA PRO A 767 -18.18 -10.30 4.66
C PRO A 767 -19.04 -11.50 5.08
N LEU A 768 -20.36 -11.46 4.84
CA LEU A 768 -21.33 -12.48 5.22
C LEU A 768 -22.03 -13.06 3.99
N SER A 769 -22.21 -14.38 3.95
CA SER A 769 -23.07 -15.05 2.95
C SER A 769 -23.54 -16.39 3.51
N ILE A 770 -24.66 -16.87 2.98
CA ILE A 770 -25.23 -18.19 3.30
C ILE A 770 -24.84 -19.30 2.32
N LYS A 771 -24.20 -18.94 1.18
CA LYS A 771 -23.87 -19.83 0.06
C LYS A 771 -22.39 -19.75 -0.31
N ASN A 772 -21.82 -20.86 -0.75
CA ASN A 772 -20.47 -20.84 -1.32
C ASN A 772 -20.46 -20.16 -2.71
N GLY A 773 -19.68 -19.09 -2.84
CA GLY A 773 -19.18 -18.53 -4.10
C GLY A 773 -17.98 -19.31 -4.70
N GLY A 774 -17.46 -18.88 -5.84
CA GLY A 774 -16.45 -19.61 -6.63
C GLY A 774 -15.00 -19.17 -6.44
N LEU A 775 -14.74 -17.94 -6.01
CA LEU A 775 -13.39 -17.42 -5.74
C LEU A 775 -13.41 -16.32 -4.68
N MET A 776 -12.22 -15.93 -4.20
CA MET A 776 -12.04 -14.74 -3.35
C MET A 776 -11.72 -13.53 -4.23
N PHE A 777 -12.41 -12.42 -3.99
CA PHE A 777 -12.25 -11.17 -4.75
C PHE A 777 -12.12 -10.01 -3.75
N PRO A 778 -11.26 -9.00 -4.01
CA PRO A 778 -11.32 -7.73 -3.29
C PRO A 778 -12.77 -7.21 -3.26
N TRP A 779 -13.24 -6.62 -2.16
CA TRP A 779 -14.63 -6.11 -2.06
C TRP A 779 -15.75 -7.17 -2.02
N THR A 780 -15.45 -8.47 -2.01
CA THR A 780 -16.44 -9.52 -1.68
C THR A 780 -15.80 -10.60 -0.82
N MET A 781 -15.88 -10.38 0.49
CA MET A 781 -14.90 -10.87 1.47
C MET A 781 -15.38 -12.05 2.31
N PHE A 782 -16.63 -12.52 2.15
CA PHE A 782 -17.16 -13.67 2.92
C PHE A 782 -16.37 -14.98 2.76
N HIS A 783 -15.53 -15.07 1.73
CA HIS A 783 -14.60 -16.18 1.51
C HIS A 783 -13.19 -15.95 2.03
N ASP A 784 -12.83 -14.78 2.55
CA ASP A 784 -11.53 -14.59 3.18
C ASP A 784 -11.53 -15.11 4.63
N PRO A 785 -10.79 -16.19 4.95
CA PRO A 785 -10.74 -16.71 6.32
C PRO A 785 -10.15 -15.69 7.31
N VAL A 786 -9.28 -14.79 6.85
CA VAL A 786 -8.73 -13.72 7.71
C VAL A 786 -9.82 -12.71 8.04
N THR A 787 -10.54 -12.18 7.05
CA THR A 787 -11.68 -11.27 7.28
C THR A 787 -12.75 -11.89 8.18
N LYS A 788 -13.08 -13.18 8.02
CA LYS A 788 -14.03 -13.87 8.91
C LYS A 788 -13.54 -13.91 10.37
N ALA A 789 -12.24 -14.13 10.60
CA ALA A 789 -11.64 -14.06 11.93
C ALA A 789 -11.61 -12.62 12.48
N SER A 790 -11.17 -11.63 11.68
CA SER A 790 -11.14 -10.22 12.05
C SER A 790 -12.54 -9.69 12.41
N PHE A 791 -13.58 -10.16 11.72
CA PHE A 791 -14.97 -9.74 11.99
C PHE A 791 -15.51 -10.34 13.31
N VAL A 792 -15.20 -11.60 13.61
CA VAL A 792 -15.46 -12.22 14.93
C VAL A 792 -14.74 -11.46 16.04
N GLN A 793 -13.47 -11.10 15.85
CA GLN A 793 -12.73 -10.28 16.83
C GLN A 793 -13.35 -8.88 16.98
N SER A 794 -13.78 -8.24 15.89
CA SER A 794 -14.46 -6.93 15.94
C SER A 794 -15.80 -6.99 16.68
N ALA A 795 -16.54 -8.09 16.56
CA ALA A 795 -17.78 -8.32 17.31
C ALA A 795 -17.56 -8.35 18.83
N LEU A 796 -16.40 -8.86 19.28
CA LEU A 796 -16.03 -8.87 20.70
C LEU A 796 -15.50 -7.50 21.15
N LEU A 797 -14.44 -7.01 20.49
CA LEU A 797 -13.74 -5.77 20.83
C LEU A 797 -14.68 -4.55 20.82
N TYR A 798 -15.53 -4.43 19.80
CA TYR A 798 -16.45 -3.29 19.63
C TYR A 798 -17.91 -3.64 19.94
N GLY A 799 -18.43 -4.75 19.42
CA GLY A 799 -19.86 -5.11 19.54
C GLY A 799 -20.28 -5.41 20.98
N ARG A 800 -19.60 -6.37 21.61
CA ARG A 800 -19.75 -6.73 23.04
C ARG A 800 -19.15 -5.69 23.98
N ARG A 801 -18.32 -4.79 23.46
CA ARG A 801 -17.64 -3.69 24.17
C ARG A 801 -16.50 -4.17 25.08
N ASP A 802 -15.73 -5.17 24.64
CA ASP A 802 -14.58 -5.68 25.40
C ASP A 802 -13.43 -4.65 25.54
N VAL A 803 -13.35 -3.65 24.66
CA VAL A 803 -12.43 -2.51 24.78
C VAL A 803 -13.12 -1.33 25.46
N GLN A 804 -12.47 -0.76 26.47
CA GLN A 804 -12.96 0.37 27.23
C GLN A 804 -13.00 1.64 26.36
N GLU A 805 -14.14 2.35 26.36
CA GLU A 805 -14.23 3.68 25.75
C GLU A 805 -13.34 4.67 26.53
N GLY A 806 -12.50 5.42 25.81
CA GLY A 806 -11.62 6.44 26.38
C GLY A 806 -12.40 7.53 27.10
N GLY A 807 -11.74 8.15 28.09
CA GLY A 807 -12.32 9.25 28.87
C GLY A 807 -12.31 10.58 28.13
N ARG A 808 -11.51 11.53 28.62
CA ARG A 808 -11.37 12.86 28.00
C ARG A 808 -10.50 12.78 26.74
N GLY A 809 -10.75 13.69 25.81
CA GLY A 809 -10.13 13.75 24.49
C GLY A 809 -9.48 15.08 24.12
N VAL A 810 -9.11 15.17 22.84
CA VAL A 810 -8.65 16.38 22.15
C VAL A 810 -9.67 16.81 21.11
N ARG A 811 -9.93 18.12 21.06
CA ARG A 811 -10.73 18.78 20.03
C ARG A 811 -9.86 19.72 19.20
N LEU A 812 -9.80 19.50 17.89
CA LEU A 812 -9.12 20.41 16.97
C LEU A 812 -10.09 21.53 16.56
N ALA A 813 -9.80 22.75 17.04
CA ALA A 813 -10.63 23.92 16.84
C ALA A 813 -10.30 24.64 15.53
N PHE A 814 -11.33 24.92 14.72
CA PHE A 814 -11.23 25.71 13.49
C PHE A 814 -12.45 26.64 13.34
N SER A 815 -12.36 27.69 12.52
CA SER A 815 -13.51 28.50 12.10
C SER A 815 -13.72 28.40 10.58
N GLU A 816 -14.92 28.70 10.11
CA GLU A 816 -15.21 28.76 8.67
C GLU A 816 -14.45 29.90 8.00
N GLU A 817 -14.41 31.06 8.68
CA GLU A 817 -13.59 32.21 8.31
C GLU A 817 -12.11 31.81 8.25
N GLY A 818 -11.62 31.09 9.26
CA GLY A 818 -10.24 30.63 9.33
C GLY A 818 -9.86 29.64 8.22
N ILE A 819 -10.80 28.83 7.73
CA ILE A 819 -10.57 27.97 6.56
C ILE A 819 -10.39 28.82 5.29
N ALA A 820 -11.18 29.86 5.12
CA ALA A 820 -11.13 30.76 3.97
C ALA A 820 -9.90 31.69 3.99
N GLU A 821 -9.60 32.29 5.15
CA GLU A 821 -8.49 33.22 5.37
C GLU A 821 -7.12 32.52 5.24
N ASN A 822 -6.95 31.36 5.88
CA ASN A 822 -5.71 30.57 5.79
C ASN A 822 -5.63 29.73 4.50
N ARG A 823 -6.70 29.71 3.69
CA ARG A 823 -6.81 29.02 2.40
C ARG A 823 -6.55 27.51 2.48
N ILE A 824 -7.07 26.89 3.55
CA ILE A 824 -6.88 25.47 3.88
C ILE A 824 -8.06 24.57 3.47
N TRP A 825 -9.06 25.07 2.72
CA TRP A 825 -10.20 24.24 2.29
C TRP A 825 -9.83 22.96 1.49
N PRO A 826 -8.75 22.89 0.67
CA PRO A 826 -8.37 21.64 -0.01
C PRO A 826 -7.42 20.78 0.85
N ASP A 827 -7.04 21.26 2.03
CA ASP A 827 -6.13 20.56 2.94
C ASP A 827 -6.91 19.57 3.80
N ALA A 828 -6.21 18.55 4.28
CA ALA A 828 -6.65 17.65 5.35
C ALA A 828 -6.12 18.12 6.71
N VAL A 829 -6.54 17.44 7.77
CA VAL A 829 -5.95 17.60 9.10
C VAL A 829 -4.47 17.21 9.11
N ASN A 830 -3.65 17.96 9.85
CA ASN A 830 -2.22 17.71 10.01
C ASN A 830 -1.92 16.29 10.57
N GLY A 831 -0.96 15.59 9.97
CA GLY A 831 -0.63 14.20 10.31
C GLY A 831 -0.20 13.97 11.76
N ALA A 832 0.46 14.93 12.41
CA ALA A 832 0.84 14.82 13.81
C ALA A 832 -0.40 14.94 14.72
N GLN A 833 -1.28 15.91 14.47
CA GLN A 833 -2.53 16.06 15.24
C GLN A 833 -3.46 14.85 15.05
N SER A 834 -3.55 14.34 13.82
CA SER A 834 -4.28 13.13 13.43
C SER A 834 -3.86 11.88 14.24
N ARG A 835 -2.57 11.72 14.60
CA ARG A 835 -2.10 10.60 15.44
C ARG A 835 -2.50 10.70 16.92
N LEU A 836 -3.02 11.83 17.40
CA LEU A 836 -3.55 11.92 18.78
C LEU A 836 -4.76 10.99 18.99
N ALA A 837 -5.45 10.62 17.92
CA ALA A 837 -6.52 9.61 17.92
C ALA A 837 -6.05 8.19 18.33
N LEU A 838 -4.74 7.92 18.33
CA LEU A 838 -4.19 6.65 18.85
C LEU A 838 -4.03 6.67 20.39
N ILE A 839 -4.05 7.87 20.99
CA ILE A 839 -3.69 8.09 22.41
C ILE A 839 -4.91 8.52 23.23
N VAL A 840 -5.82 9.33 22.67
CA VAL A 840 -6.99 9.91 23.36
C VAL A 840 -8.21 9.95 22.44
N LYS A 841 -9.42 10.13 22.99
CA LYS A 841 -10.61 10.47 22.18
C LYS A 841 -10.32 11.71 21.34
N TYR A 842 -10.79 11.72 20.09
CA TYR A 842 -10.41 12.73 19.11
C TYR A 842 -11.61 13.18 18.25
N GLY A 843 -11.60 14.45 17.83
CA GLY A 843 -12.51 15.01 16.85
C GLY A 843 -12.26 16.50 16.55
N LEU A 844 -13.00 17.03 15.59
CA LEU A 844 -12.96 18.44 15.17
C LEU A 844 -14.07 19.26 15.84
N GLU A 845 -13.83 20.57 15.99
CA GLU A 845 -14.77 21.54 16.52
C GLU A 845 -14.78 22.81 15.67
N ARG A 846 -15.91 23.11 15.01
CA ARG A 846 -16.14 24.45 14.46
C ARG A 846 -16.45 25.42 15.59
N VAL A 847 -15.54 26.35 15.85
CA VAL A 847 -15.69 27.37 16.89
C VAL A 847 -16.86 28.31 16.54
N ASN A 848 -17.50 28.86 17.57
CA ASN A 848 -18.69 29.73 17.48
C ASN A 848 -19.99 29.02 17.03
N ASP A 849 -19.95 27.72 16.67
CA ASP A 849 -21.16 26.91 16.54
C ASP A 849 -21.70 26.57 17.95
N SER A 850 -22.93 26.98 18.23
CA SER A 850 -23.61 26.72 19.52
C SER A 850 -24.62 25.58 19.46
N SER A 851 -24.80 24.92 18.30
CA SER A 851 -25.86 23.95 18.06
C SER A 851 -25.76 22.69 18.92
N ARG A 852 -24.54 22.24 19.25
CA ARG A 852 -24.25 21.20 20.25
C ARG A 852 -22.93 21.48 20.94
N LYS A 853 -22.89 21.23 22.26
CA LYS A 853 -21.66 21.38 23.06
C LYS A 853 -20.96 20.02 23.19
N PRO A 854 -19.63 19.93 23.00
CA PRO A 854 -18.88 18.71 23.25
C PRO A 854 -18.75 18.39 24.75
N GLU A 855 -18.23 17.20 25.06
CA GLU A 855 -18.05 16.70 26.43
C GLU A 855 -17.20 17.65 27.31
N ASN A 856 -17.60 17.81 28.57
CA ASN A 856 -16.91 18.67 29.53
C ASN A 856 -15.53 18.09 29.89
N GLY A 857 -14.47 18.85 29.64
CA GLY A 857 -13.11 18.55 30.09
C GLY A 857 -12.11 18.15 29.01
N ASP A 858 -12.56 18.02 27.75
CA ASP A 858 -11.70 17.81 26.58
C ASP A 858 -10.76 19.00 26.34
N LEU A 859 -9.49 18.71 26.02
CA LEU A 859 -8.50 19.71 25.66
C LEU A 859 -8.76 20.22 24.24
N ARG A 860 -9.15 21.49 24.12
CA ARG A 860 -9.25 22.18 22.84
C ARG A 860 -7.90 22.73 22.44
N ILE A 861 -7.41 22.35 21.26
CA ILE A 861 -6.19 22.90 20.63
C ILE A 861 -6.54 23.47 19.26
N PRO A 862 -5.82 24.49 18.75
CA PRO A 862 -6.05 24.98 17.39
C PRO A 862 -5.72 23.89 16.36
N LEU A 863 -6.51 23.81 15.30
CA LEU A 863 -6.16 23.04 14.10
C LEU A 863 -4.87 23.64 13.49
N ALA A 864 -3.83 22.82 13.34
CA ALA A 864 -2.65 23.18 12.59
C ALA A 864 -2.96 23.05 11.08
N GLY A 865 -2.52 24.03 10.29
CA GLY A 865 -2.59 23.93 8.84
C GLY A 865 -1.73 22.79 8.28
N GLY A 866 -2.07 22.32 7.09
CA GLY A 866 -1.19 21.46 6.30
C GLY A 866 -1.33 19.95 6.53
N SER A 867 -2.16 19.34 5.71
CA SER A 867 -1.96 18.05 5.02
C SER A 867 -2.60 18.18 3.64
N SER A 868 -2.20 17.42 2.63
CA SER A 868 -2.91 17.39 1.34
C SER A 868 -3.89 16.22 1.30
N VAL A 869 -5.11 16.43 0.80
CA VAL A 869 -6.01 15.29 0.52
C VAL A 869 -5.68 14.68 -0.83
N VAL A 870 -5.56 13.35 -0.90
CA VAL A 870 -5.54 12.59 -2.14
C VAL A 870 -6.88 11.90 -2.30
N GLU A 871 -7.65 12.31 -3.31
CA GLU A 871 -8.95 11.75 -3.67
C GLU A 871 -8.79 10.96 -4.97
N ASN A 872 -9.07 9.66 -4.93
CA ASN A 872 -8.94 8.75 -6.07
C ASN A 872 -10.28 8.58 -6.78
N THR A 873 -10.28 8.55 -8.11
CA THR A 873 -11.48 8.36 -8.94
C THR A 873 -12.12 6.96 -8.79
N GLN A 874 -11.45 6.02 -8.11
CA GLN A 874 -11.90 4.64 -7.84
C GLN A 874 -12.61 4.45 -6.49
N GLY A 875 -13.10 5.50 -5.83
CA GLY A 875 -13.97 5.37 -4.64
C GLY A 875 -13.28 5.47 -3.27
N PHE A 876 -12.14 6.17 -3.16
CA PHE A 876 -11.48 6.36 -1.86
C PHE A 876 -10.67 7.66 -1.77
N ALA A 877 -10.45 8.13 -0.54
CA ALA A 877 -9.58 9.26 -0.23
C ALA A 877 -8.69 8.95 0.98
N TYR A 878 -7.54 9.63 1.06
CA TYR A 878 -6.62 9.58 2.20
C TYR A 878 -5.82 10.88 2.31
N SER A 879 -5.36 11.19 3.53
CA SER A 879 -4.56 12.39 3.83
C SER A 879 -3.07 12.12 3.66
N VAL A 880 -2.34 12.92 2.88
CA VAL A 880 -0.87 12.96 2.82
C VAL A 880 -0.36 14.07 3.74
N GLU A 881 0.60 13.76 4.58
CA GLU A 881 0.97 14.57 5.74
C GLU A 881 1.89 15.73 5.33
N SER A 882 1.68 16.94 5.89
CA SER A 882 2.63 18.05 5.74
C SER A 882 3.60 18.16 6.91
N LYS A 883 4.68 18.90 6.70
CA LYS A 883 5.90 18.93 7.53
C LYS A 883 6.00 20.13 8.47
N ASP A 884 4.99 21.00 8.50
CA ASP A 884 5.08 22.29 9.20
C ASP A 884 4.11 22.32 10.39
N GLY A 885 4.65 22.37 11.61
CA GLY A 885 3.87 22.40 12.85
C GLY A 885 4.67 21.98 14.08
N GLN A 886 3.97 21.88 15.22
CA GLN A 886 4.49 21.21 16.41
C GLN A 886 4.61 19.69 16.16
N THR A 887 5.67 19.08 16.68
CA THR A 887 5.92 17.65 16.53
C THR A 887 4.92 16.83 17.35
N LEU A 888 4.78 15.54 17.03
CA LEU A 888 3.95 14.64 17.83
C LEU A 888 4.46 14.50 19.28
N ALA A 889 5.77 14.61 19.50
CA ALA A 889 6.36 14.64 20.83
C ALA A 889 5.91 15.87 21.65
N ASP A 890 5.80 17.05 21.02
CA ASP A 890 5.28 18.26 21.67
C ASP A 890 3.82 18.09 22.11
N TRP A 891 2.99 17.49 21.25
CA TRP A 891 1.59 17.20 21.57
C TRP A 891 1.46 16.15 22.68
N ILE A 892 2.27 15.09 22.68
CA ILE A 892 2.32 14.09 23.76
C ILE A 892 2.73 14.74 25.09
N ALA A 893 3.72 15.64 25.08
CA ALA A 893 4.11 16.40 26.26
C ALA A 893 2.96 17.29 26.78
N LEU A 894 2.16 17.88 25.91
CA LEU A 894 0.94 18.62 26.26
C LEU A 894 -0.15 17.70 26.86
N LEU A 895 -0.36 16.49 26.31
CA LEU A 895 -1.29 15.50 26.88
C LEU A 895 -0.87 15.08 28.30
N LYS A 896 0.42 14.86 28.54
CA LYS A 896 0.97 14.56 29.88
C LYS A 896 0.79 15.75 30.83
N LYS A 897 1.10 16.97 30.38
CA LYS A 897 0.97 18.21 31.18
C LYS A 897 -0.47 18.55 31.54
N SER A 898 -1.44 18.21 30.69
CA SER A 898 -2.88 18.43 30.92
C SER A 898 -3.57 17.31 31.71
N GLY A 899 -2.84 16.24 32.05
CA GLY A 899 -3.39 15.07 32.74
C GLY A 899 -4.40 14.30 31.89
N LEU A 900 -4.32 14.40 30.55
CA LEU A 900 -5.09 13.57 29.62
C LEU A 900 -4.55 12.14 29.55
N ILE A 901 -3.24 11.98 29.74
CA ILE A 901 -2.55 10.71 29.93
C ILE A 901 -1.59 10.81 31.12
N SER A 902 -1.20 9.67 31.68
CA SER A 902 -0.23 9.63 32.78
C SER A 902 1.18 10.02 32.31
N SER A 903 2.02 10.49 33.23
CA SER A 903 3.44 10.76 32.96
C SER A 903 4.18 9.51 32.47
N GLY A 904 3.81 8.34 33.02
CA GLY A 904 4.33 7.02 32.66
C GLY A 904 3.78 6.41 31.37
N ASN A 905 2.83 7.07 30.67
CA ASN A 905 2.34 6.57 29.39
C ASN A 905 3.49 6.44 28.38
N ARG A 906 3.56 5.29 27.70
CA ARG A 906 4.68 4.85 26.86
C ARG A 906 4.76 5.51 25.49
N SER A 907 3.80 6.37 25.13
CA SER A 907 3.80 7.04 23.83
C SER A 907 5.07 7.88 23.63
N ASP A 908 5.80 7.61 22.55
CA ASP A 908 7.07 8.28 22.19
C ASP A 908 6.95 9.22 20.99
N GLY A 909 5.87 9.08 20.21
CA GLY A 909 5.61 9.89 19.03
C GLY A 909 6.24 9.39 17.73
N ALA A 910 6.83 8.18 17.72
CA ALA A 910 7.50 7.59 16.55
C ALA A 910 7.28 6.08 16.39
N TYR A 911 7.33 5.29 17.47
CA TYR A 911 7.28 3.83 17.45
C TYR A 911 6.21 3.25 18.37
N VAL A 912 5.86 3.95 19.44
CA VAL A 912 4.88 3.51 20.44
C VAL A 912 3.80 4.57 20.60
N PHE A 913 2.56 4.10 20.51
CA PHE A 913 1.35 4.83 20.87
C PHE A 913 0.62 3.97 21.89
N GLU A 914 0.42 4.50 23.10
CA GLU A 914 -0.33 3.84 24.15
C GLU A 914 -1.57 4.69 24.46
N SER A 915 -2.73 4.07 24.30
CA SER A 915 -4.05 4.62 24.61
C SER A 915 -4.14 5.15 26.06
N SER A 916 -5.04 6.10 26.30
CA SER A 916 -5.25 6.69 27.62
C SER A 916 -5.86 5.74 28.65
N THR A 917 -6.42 4.61 28.20
CA THR A 917 -6.84 3.47 29.03
C THR A 917 -5.68 2.50 29.34
N GLY A 918 -4.65 2.46 28.49
CA GLY A 918 -3.54 1.50 28.57
C GLY A 918 -3.86 0.10 28.01
N GLU A 919 -4.99 -0.07 27.31
CA GLU A 919 -5.41 -1.35 26.72
C GLU A 919 -4.82 -1.59 25.32
N LEU A 920 -4.64 -0.51 24.55
CA LEU A 920 -4.09 -0.48 23.19
C LEU A 920 -2.73 0.23 23.17
#